data_AF-W2SJK0-F1
#
_entry.id   AF-W2SJK0-F1
#
_cell.length_a   1.000
_cell.length_b   1.000
_cell.length_c   1.000
_cell.angle_alpha   90.00
_cell.angle_beta   90.00
_cell.angle_gamma   90.00
#
_symmetry.space_group_name_H-M   'P 1'
#
loop_
_entity.id
_entity.type
_entity.pdbx_description
1 polymer ?
#
loop_
_entity_poly.entity_id
_entity_poly.type
_entity_poly.pdbx_seq_one_letter_code
_entity_poly.pdbx_strand_id
1 'polypeptide(L)'
;MTLLGSAGFGAVVLLGIEEGRRTCANGLPVIPSSIRMLGRFEKIKSIRHPSLCTYIELVRCTLVPNAVILICEHHDMSLSALLSTRRLTIGEIFHITWHIVEGIAVLHDEGICVGILNSDSILIPEKKRDGLLDVRITQYAVSYISKDGADIQGALAHGFSIAPEQLIIGTSSCGTTFKADVWAIGIVLLEMATGVLLRDVWSLKQYMTVLKCSMGRAERGSLFPPILKALQSASNKTRDVLELDEKLVEIIERCLSLLPSHRPSVSELLLAIPPVEQNGDSTYFESVECLSGRIAASNSRKDWVLREMTVEDAFFLWRLCGSSAEAILVRNNIITLRHPLLTNPSIVVEDLRMFGNDETRKFFVKPGVVMLPDKNVREKLMSVPSMDVFLRSFLASPGSTINHDDNLSVIVKEKDMVYQASRMRLISHLLNSRFYKLPELLSSVASDVPPMRRADVWCALLDIRSSDELNFFQWNTIAVHVSDRQLDVDIPRCHQYEELMTSPAAHYCLRRLLKAWLVSHSQYVYWQGCDSLAAPFLLLNFNTTALACLTAFIKKYLNNFFLKDNSAIIQEQLAVFNHLLAFVDAKLYTRLASMDFYPELFAIPWFLTCFAHVLPIYKLFHVWDQLLQRDSSFPLFIDLSMEVVVADSIAYYDRVPPSCAFRSHSIPNDCKGPPPRGLPCSLQSLHYQELKKWHCPRISREEFAWRVSDQLIVAIDIRPQIEFGRGCVLRSINYPNVSDLSLLNIAEPLRVAQRNQHPICIIGGKDVEITRKFSGDLVSMGIDGVCVLDEGFEAIRHDTSLIHVPH
;
A
#
# COMPACT_ATOMS: atom_id res chain seq x y z
N MET A 1 9.86 10.91 8.73
CA MET A 1 8.51 10.48 9.15
C MET A 1 8.13 11.24 10.41
N THR A 2 6.86 11.59 10.60
CA THR A 2 6.40 12.31 11.81
C THR A 2 6.19 11.30 12.93
N LEU A 3 6.83 11.51 14.08
CA LEU A 3 6.60 10.71 15.29
C LEU A 3 5.36 11.20 16.04
N LEU A 4 4.68 10.32 16.76
CA LEU A 4 3.48 10.68 17.53
C LEU A 4 3.80 11.69 18.64
N GLY A 5 4.92 11.53 19.36
CA GLY A 5 5.30 12.45 20.42
C GLY A 5 4.22 12.59 21.51
N SER A 6 3.76 13.82 21.77
CA SER A 6 2.65 14.12 22.70
C SER A 6 1.27 14.16 22.03
N ALA A 7 1.18 13.93 20.71
CA ALA A 7 -0.07 13.97 19.98
C ALA A 7 -0.99 12.80 20.37
N GLY A 8 -2.29 12.98 20.12
CA GLY A 8 -3.27 11.90 20.03
C GLY A 8 -3.89 11.83 18.63
N PHE A 9 -5.00 11.11 18.53
CA PHE A 9 -5.71 10.91 17.26
C PHE A 9 -6.99 11.75 17.24
N GLY A 10 -7.06 12.70 16.32
CA GLY A 10 -8.26 13.47 16.02
C GLY A 10 -9.12 12.80 14.96
N ALA A 11 -10.44 12.84 15.14
CA ALA A 11 -11.42 12.36 14.18
C ALA A 11 -12.36 13.49 13.74
N VAL A 12 -12.54 13.64 12.43
CA VAL A 12 -13.51 14.56 11.82
C VAL A 12 -14.49 13.77 10.98
N VAL A 13 -15.78 13.93 11.22
CA VAL A 13 -16.82 13.22 10.46
C VAL A 13 -17.40 14.15 9.41
N LEU A 14 -17.43 13.69 8.16
CA LEU A 14 -18.05 14.40 7.04
C LEU A 14 -19.21 13.57 6.50
N LEU A 15 -20.37 14.21 6.35
CA LEU A 15 -21.55 13.60 5.73
C LEU A 15 -21.52 13.88 4.23
N GLY A 16 -21.29 12.86 3.41
CA GLY A 16 -21.34 12.99 1.96
C GLY A 16 -22.76 13.22 1.43
N ILE A 17 -22.88 13.90 0.30
CA ILE A 17 -24.17 14.03 -0.40
C ILE A 17 -24.50 12.70 -1.11
N GLU A 18 -25.73 12.23 -0.97
CA GLU A 18 -26.22 11.08 -1.73
C GLU A 18 -26.84 11.56 -3.06
N GLU A 19 -26.13 11.38 -4.17
CA GLU A 19 -26.70 11.55 -5.51
C GLU A 19 -27.55 10.32 -5.86
N GLY A 20 -28.66 10.16 -5.15
CA GLY A 20 -29.50 8.96 -5.20
C GLY A 20 -29.91 8.54 -6.61
N ARG A 21 -29.76 7.23 -6.89
CA ARG A 21 -30.45 6.46 -7.94
C ARG A 21 -30.33 6.97 -9.39
N ARG A 22 -29.27 7.69 -9.71
CA ARG A 22 -28.92 7.95 -11.11
C ARG A 22 -27.99 6.85 -11.60
N THR A 23 -28.40 6.17 -12.66
CA THR A 23 -27.47 5.41 -13.50
C THR A 23 -26.75 6.41 -14.39
N CYS A 24 -25.43 6.34 -14.41
CA CYS A 24 -24.60 7.05 -15.38
C CYS A 24 -25.04 6.66 -16.80
N ALA A 25 -24.72 7.47 -17.81
CA ALA A 25 -25.08 7.18 -19.21
C ALA A 25 -24.52 5.83 -19.72
N ASN A 26 -23.50 5.28 -19.05
CA ASN A 26 -22.90 3.98 -19.31
C ASN A 26 -23.52 2.81 -18.50
N GLY A 27 -24.64 3.03 -17.79
CA GLY A 27 -25.35 1.99 -17.03
C GLY A 27 -24.74 1.66 -15.66
N LEU A 28 -23.61 2.26 -15.27
CA LEU A 28 -23.01 2.09 -13.95
C LEU A 28 -23.68 3.01 -12.91
N PRO A 29 -23.80 2.60 -11.63
CA PRO A 29 -24.29 3.48 -10.57
C PRO A 29 -23.39 4.72 -10.42
N VAL A 30 -23.98 5.87 -10.12
CA VAL A 30 -23.21 7.08 -9.76
C VAL A 30 -22.34 6.78 -8.54
N ILE A 31 -21.03 7.06 -8.66
CA ILE A 31 -20.05 6.78 -7.61
C ILE A 31 -20.38 7.65 -6.39
N PRO A 32 -20.56 7.06 -5.19
CA PRO A 32 -20.95 7.82 -4.02
C PRO A 32 -19.89 8.85 -3.59
N SER A 33 -20.32 9.96 -2.99
CA SER A 33 -19.43 11.03 -2.51
C SER A 33 -18.36 10.53 -1.54
N SER A 34 -18.70 9.54 -0.70
CA SER A 34 -17.76 8.89 0.21
C SER A 34 -16.57 8.23 -0.51
N ILE A 35 -16.82 7.58 -1.65
CA ILE A 35 -15.77 6.96 -2.50
C ILE A 35 -14.95 8.03 -3.22
N ARG A 36 -15.58 9.11 -3.70
CA ARG A 36 -14.86 10.23 -4.32
C ARG A 36 -13.90 10.91 -3.34
N MET A 37 -14.34 11.11 -2.09
CA MET A 37 -13.52 11.65 -1.01
C MET A 37 -12.37 10.70 -0.65
N LEU A 38 -12.65 9.39 -0.53
CA LEU A 38 -11.62 8.35 -0.28
C LEU A 38 -10.51 8.39 -1.34
N GLY A 39 -10.85 8.46 -2.62
CA GLY A 39 -9.85 8.54 -3.69
C GLY A 39 -8.98 9.80 -3.64
N ARG A 40 -9.56 10.97 -3.29
CA ARG A 40 -8.80 12.22 -3.14
C ARG A 40 -7.91 12.21 -1.90
N PHE A 41 -8.28 11.47 -0.86
CA PHE A 41 -7.53 11.40 0.39
C PHE A 41 -6.11 10.83 0.21
N GLU A 42 -5.89 9.95 -0.78
CA GLU A 42 -4.55 9.40 -1.05
C GLU A 42 -3.51 10.49 -1.39
N LYS A 43 -3.92 11.60 -2.03
CA LYS A 43 -3.02 12.75 -2.23
C LYS A 43 -2.69 13.48 -0.92
N ILE A 44 -3.63 13.53 0.02
CA ILE A 44 -3.38 14.16 1.32
C ILE A 44 -2.38 13.35 2.14
N LYS A 45 -2.43 12.01 2.08
CA LYS A 45 -1.49 11.12 2.79
C LYS A 45 -0.03 11.33 2.39
N SER A 46 0.25 11.79 1.17
CA SER A 46 1.63 12.02 0.72
C SER A 46 2.24 13.33 1.26
N ILE A 47 1.42 14.25 1.77
CA ILE A 47 1.87 15.57 2.24
C ILE A 47 2.41 15.44 3.67
N ARG A 48 3.67 15.83 3.86
CA ARG A 48 4.33 15.80 5.18
C ARG A 48 5.15 17.06 5.37
N HIS A 49 4.88 17.76 6.46
CA HIS A 49 5.63 18.96 6.83
C HIS A 49 5.54 19.18 8.36
N PRO A 50 6.61 19.68 9.03
CA PRO A 50 6.59 19.93 10.48
C PRO A 50 5.45 20.83 10.94
N SER A 51 5.10 21.85 10.14
CA SER A 51 4.03 22.80 10.43
C SER A 51 2.61 22.30 10.10
N LEU A 52 2.44 21.03 9.70
CA LEU A 52 1.15 20.42 9.35
C LEU A 52 0.87 19.19 10.23
N CYS A 53 -0.40 19.00 10.61
CA CYS A 53 -0.84 17.75 11.24
C CYS A 53 -0.87 16.62 10.21
N THR A 54 -0.32 15.46 10.55
CA THR A 54 -0.31 14.32 9.64
C THR A 54 -1.72 13.71 9.52
N TYR A 55 -2.24 13.54 8.31
CA TYR A 55 -3.48 12.77 8.07
C TYR A 55 -3.15 11.30 7.86
N ILE A 56 -3.89 10.42 8.54
CA ILE A 56 -3.55 9.00 8.69
C ILE A 56 -4.42 8.15 7.78
N GLU A 57 -5.74 8.19 7.98
CA GLU A 57 -6.70 7.30 7.32
C GLU A 57 -8.04 8.03 7.12
N LEU A 58 -8.76 7.66 6.05
CA LEU A 58 -10.15 8.03 5.85
C LEU A 58 -10.99 6.76 5.88
N VAL A 59 -11.83 6.64 6.89
CA VAL A 59 -12.66 5.45 7.14
C VAL A 59 -14.09 5.73 6.70
N ARG A 60 -14.68 4.86 5.87
CA ARG A 60 -16.11 4.96 5.54
C ARG A 60 -16.95 4.40 6.69
N CYS A 61 -18.03 5.09 7.03
CA CYS A 61 -18.96 4.62 8.04
C CYS A 61 -19.80 3.45 7.51
N THR A 62 -20.02 2.45 8.36
CA THR A 62 -20.90 1.32 8.07
C THR A 62 -22.35 1.59 8.48
N LEU A 63 -22.56 2.37 9.54
CA LEU A 63 -23.87 2.70 10.10
C LEU A 63 -24.52 3.89 9.41
N VAL A 64 -23.71 4.88 9.01
CA VAL A 64 -24.17 6.10 8.35
C VAL A 64 -23.82 6.05 6.87
N PRO A 65 -24.79 5.89 5.96
CA PRO A 65 -24.55 5.88 4.53
C PRO A 65 -23.80 7.14 4.10
N ASN A 66 -22.80 6.99 3.22
CA ASN A 66 -22.01 8.09 2.66
C ASN A 66 -21.26 9.00 3.65
N ALA A 67 -21.19 8.66 4.93
CA ALA A 67 -20.33 9.36 5.88
C ALA A 67 -18.90 8.82 5.83
N VAL A 68 -17.94 9.70 6.07
CA VAL A 68 -16.52 9.38 6.19
C VAL A 68 -15.95 9.98 7.46
N ILE A 69 -15.00 9.29 8.08
CA ILE A 69 -14.28 9.69 9.27
C ILE A 69 -12.83 9.92 8.86
N LEU A 70 -12.39 11.18 8.87
CA LEU A 70 -10.99 11.54 8.67
C LEU A 70 -10.26 11.41 10.00
N ILE A 71 -9.20 10.62 10.00
CA ILE A 71 -8.31 10.45 11.15
C ILE A 71 -7.02 11.22 10.87
N CYS A 72 -6.63 12.06 11.83
CA CYS A 72 -5.40 12.81 11.77
C CYS A 72 -4.70 12.86 13.13
N GLU A 73 -3.44 13.26 13.10
CA GLU A 73 -2.73 13.73 14.28
C GLU A 73 -3.43 14.96 14.88
N HIS A 74 -3.58 14.99 16.21
CA HIS A 74 -4.21 16.11 16.89
C HIS A 74 -3.57 16.39 18.26
N HIS A 75 -3.63 17.67 18.66
CA HIS A 75 -3.10 18.20 19.91
C HIS A 75 -4.21 18.99 20.61
N ASP A 76 -4.26 18.91 21.95
CA ASP A 76 -5.37 19.47 22.74
C ASP A 76 -5.42 21.02 22.76
N MET A 77 -4.26 21.67 22.61
CA MET A 77 -4.17 23.13 22.70
C MET A 77 -4.26 23.77 21.30
N SER A 78 -5.33 24.52 21.06
CA SER A 78 -5.46 25.40 19.89
C SER A 78 -4.93 26.81 20.16
N LEU A 79 -4.64 27.57 19.11
CA LEU A 79 -4.29 28.99 19.21
C LEU A 79 -5.40 29.79 19.90
N SER A 80 -6.66 29.48 19.61
CA SER A 80 -7.80 30.11 20.29
C SER A 80 -7.85 29.85 21.80
N ALA A 81 -7.52 28.64 22.23
CA ALA A 81 -7.40 28.30 23.65
C ALA A 81 -6.21 29.04 24.28
N LEU A 82 -5.07 29.13 23.58
CA LEU A 82 -3.91 29.89 24.04
C LEU A 82 -4.24 31.38 24.23
N LEU A 83 -4.88 32.02 23.25
CA LEU A 83 -5.29 33.43 23.31
C LEU A 83 -6.29 33.70 24.44
N SER A 84 -7.08 32.71 24.82
CA SER A 84 -7.99 32.80 25.98
C SER A 84 -7.24 32.78 27.31
N THR A 85 -6.08 32.15 27.37
CA THR A 85 -5.26 32.04 28.60
C THR A 85 -4.27 33.18 28.78
N ARG A 86 -3.65 33.66 27.70
CA ARG A 86 -2.63 34.72 27.75
C ARG A 86 -2.52 35.49 26.43
N ARG A 87 -1.94 36.68 26.51
CA ARG A 87 -1.51 37.44 25.33
C ARG A 87 -0.18 36.90 24.80
N LEU A 88 0.03 37.05 23.51
CA LEU A 88 1.27 36.69 22.81
C LEU A 88 2.17 37.91 22.70
N THR A 89 3.48 37.67 22.79
CA THR A 89 4.48 38.70 22.47
C THR A 89 4.61 38.86 20.94
N ILE A 90 5.12 40.01 20.49
CA ILE A 90 5.33 40.26 19.05
C ILE A 90 6.23 39.19 18.41
N GLY A 91 7.29 38.77 19.11
CA GLY A 91 8.17 37.69 18.66
C GLY A 91 7.43 36.35 18.50
N GLU A 92 6.56 36.00 19.45
CA GLU A 92 5.72 34.80 19.33
C GLU A 92 4.72 34.90 18.16
N ILE A 93 4.14 36.08 17.92
CA ILE A 93 3.23 36.32 16.80
C ILE A 93 3.97 36.10 15.47
N PHE A 94 5.14 36.70 15.29
CA PHE A 94 5.93 36.49 14.07
C PHE A 94 6.36 35.03 13.90
N HIS A 95 6.78 34.37 14.98
CA HIS A 95 7.15 32.96 14.98
C HIS A 95 6.00 32.05 14.55
N ILE A 96 4.81 32.23 15.14
CA ILE A 96 3.61 31.45 14.80
C ILE A 96 3.21 31.72 13.35
N THR A 97 3.23 32.98 12.93
CA THR A 97 2.88 33.38 11.56
C THR A 97 3.82 32.75 10.55
N TRP A 98 5.13 32.74 10.82
CA TRP A 98 6.12 32.12 9.95
C TRP A 98 5.80 30.65 9.68
N HIS A 99 5.55 29.86 10.73
CA HIS A 99 5.17 28.46 10.60
C HIS A 99 3.83 28.25 9.86
N ILE A 100 2.84 29.11 10.09
CA ILE A 100 1.55 29.05 9.38
C ILE A 100 1.79 29.28 7.88
N VAL A 101 2.50 30.34 7.53
CA VAL A 101 2.76 30.71 6.13
C VAL A 101 3.61 29.64 5.45
N GLU A 102 4.63 29.10 6.12
CA GLU A 102 5.47 28.00 5.61
C GLU A 102 4.65 26.73 5.34
N GLY A 103 3.80 26.31 6.30
CA GLY A 103 2.94 25.15 6.12
C GLY A 103 1.93 25.32 4.97
N ILE A 104 1.38 26.52 4.80
CA ILE A 104 0.45 26.83 3.70
C ILE A 104 1.18 26.90 2.35
N ALA A 105 2.44 27.38 2.31
CA ALA A 105 3.23 27.42 1.09
C ALA A 105 3.37 26.02 0.48
N VAL A 106 3.69 25.03 1.31
CA VAL A 106 3.79 23.62 0.88
C VAL A 106 2.47 23.11 0.32
N LEU A 107 1.33 23.48 0.91
CA LEU A 107 0.01 23.10 0.40
C LEU A 107 -0.29 23.78 -0.95
N HIS A 108 0.06 25.06 -1.10
CA HIS A 108 -0.15 25.81 -2.35
C HIS A 108 0.72 25.26 -3.49
N ASP A 109 1.96 24.86 -3.20
CA ASP A 109 2.87 24.20 -4.16
C ASP A 109 2.29 22.87 -4.66
N GLU A 110 1.59 22.14 -3.79
CA GLU A 110 0.83 20.92 -4.13
C GLU A 110 -0.53 21.21 -4.79
N GLY A 111 -0.89 22.48 -4.99
CA GLY A 111 -2.15 22.88 -5.60
C GLY A 111 -3.37 22.71 -4.69
N ILE A 112 -3.19 22.80 -3.37
CA ILE A 112 -4.23 22.58 -2.36
C ILE A 112 -4.50 23.88 -1.59
N CYS A 113 -5.74 24.34 -1.60
CA CYS A 113 -6.22 25.40 -0.72
C CYS A 113 -6.60 24.83 0.65
N VAL A 114 -6.30 25.56 1.73
CA VAL A 114 -6.70 25.16 3.09
C VAL A 114 -8.21 25.26 3.25
N GLY A 115 -8.80 26.39 2.82
CA GLY A 115 -10.24 26.63 2.76
C GLY A 115 -10.95 26.83 4.11
N ILE A 116 -10.46 26.21 5.19
CA ILE A 116 -10.93 26.36 6.58
C ILE A 116 -9.74 26.67 7.48
N LEU A 117 -9.20 27.89 7.37
CA LEU A 117 -8.15 28.40 8.27
C LEU A 117 -8.76 29.35 9.30
N ASN A 118 -8.57 29.06 10.59
CA ASN A 118 -9.00 29.91 11.70
C ASN A 118 -8.16 29.59 12.96
N SER A 119 -8.37 30.32 14.05
CA SER A 119 -7.63 30.12 15.30
C SER A 119 -7.88 28.77 15.99
N ASP A 120 -8.90 28.00 15.62
CA ASP A 120 -9.10 26.62 16.11
C ASP A 120 -8.38 25.59 15.24
N SER A 121 -8.07 25.91 13.98
CA SER A 121 -7.33 25.02 13.08
C SER A 121 -5.81 25.12 13.21
N ILE A 122 -5.32 25.99 14.11
CA ILE A 122 -3.91 26.13 14.46
C ILE A 122 -3.71 25.51 15.84
N LEU A 123 -2.92 24.44 15.89
CA LEU A 123 -2.61 23.69 17.11
C LEU A 123 -1.20 24.00 17.58
N ILE A 124 -1.02 23.97 18.90
CA ILE A 124 0.23 24.29 19.57
C ILE A 124 0.62 23.08 20.42
N PRO A 125 1.51 22.21 19.92
CA PRO A 125 2.02 21.05 20.67
C PRO A 125 2.67 21.47 22.00
N GLU A 126 2.78 20.52 22.95
CA GLU A 126 3.46 20.75 24.23
C GLU A 126 4.86 21.38 24.02
N LYS A 127 5.17 22.42 24.81
CA LYS A 127 6.43 23.17 24.74
C LYS A 127 7.65 22.24 24.73
N LYS A 128 8.51 22.38 23.72
CA LYS A 128 9.89 21.88 23.78
C LYS A 128 10.68 22.63 24.87
N ARG A 129 11.75 22.01 25.35
CA ARG A 129 12.62 22.57 26.40
C ARG A 129 13.23 23.93 26.03
N ASP A 130 13.27 24.25 24.73
CA ASP A 130 13.90 25.46 24.18
C ASP A 130 13.02 26.72 24.24
N GLY A 131 11.81 26.62 24.81
CA GLY A 131 10.93 27.78 25.07
C GLY A 131 10.14 28.30 23.87
N LEU A 132 10.53 27.97 22.64
CA LEU A 132 9.81 28.26 21.39
C LEU A 132 8.54 27.39 21.25
N LEU A 133 7.51 27.95 20.60
CA LEU A 133 6.25 27.27 20.34
C LEU A 133 6.32 26.54 19.00
N ASP A 134 6.12 25.23 19.00
CA ASP A 134 5.83 24.51 17.76
C ASP A 134 4.40 24.86 17.31
N VAL A 135 4.16 24.83 16.00
CA VAL A 135 2.85 25.15 15.41
C VAL A 135 2.48 24.09 14.39
N ARG A 136 1.23 23.63 14.42
CA ARG A 136 0.70 22.67 13.43
C ARG A 136 -0.67 23.08 12.92
N ILE A 137 -0.86 23.07 11.61
CA ILE A 137 -2.15 23.34 10.97
C ILE A 137 -2.94 22.03 10.85
N THR A 138 -4.22 22.05 11.26
CA THR A 138 -5.18 20.94 11.08
C THR A 138 -6.32 21.35 10.13
N GLN A 139 -7.25 20.44 9.85
CA GLN A 139 -8.45 20.64 8.99
C GLN A 139 -8.18 21.03 7.52
N TYR A 140 -6.93 21.24 7.10
CA TYR A 140 -6.56 21.62 5.73
C TYR A 140 -6.98 20.62 4.65
N ALA A 141 -7.19 19.34 4.99
CA ALA A 141 -7.59 18.33 4.01
C ALA A 141 -9.06 18.48 3.57
N VAL A 142 -9.92 19.04 4.44
CA VAL A 142 -11.39 19.01 4.29
C VAL A 142 -11.82 19.68 2.99
N SER A 143 -11.24 20.83 2.64
CA SER A 143 -11.57 21.55 1.40
C SER A 143 -11.25 20.70 0.17
N TYR A 144 -10.03 20.17 0.09
CA TYR A 144 -9.57 19.37 -1.04
C TYR A 144 -10.38 18.08 -1.22
N ILE A 145 -10.53 17.29 -0.14
CA ILE A 145 -11.20 16.00 -0.25
C ILE A 145 -12.67 16.13 -0.59
N SER A 146 -13.36 17.17 -0.09
CA SER A 146 -14.77 17.43 -0.34
C SER A 146 -15.05 18.23 -1.62
N LYS A 147 -14.02 18.57 -2.40
CA LYS A 147 -14.10 19.43 -3.59
C LYS A 147 -14.76 20.78 -3.25
N ASP A 148 -14.15 21.50 -2.31
CA ASP A 148 -14.63 22.77 -1.77
C ASP A 148 -16.06 22.71 -1.21
N GLY A 149 -16.41 21.59 -0.56
CA GLY A 149 -17.73 21.39 0.03
C GLY A 149 -18.79 20.82 -0.91
N ALA A 150 -18.47 20.61 -2.20
CA ALA A 150 -19.44 20.12 -3.18
C ALA A 150 -19.88 18.66 -2.94
N ASP A 151 -19.03 17.84 -2.30
CA ASP A 151 -19.33 16.44 -2.01
C ASP A 151 -19.89 16.20 -0.61
N ILE A 152 -20.04 17.25 0.23
CA ILE A 152 -20.53 17.14 1.63
C ILE A 152 -21.80 17.94 1.87
N GLN A 153 -22.62 17.50 2.83
CA GLN A 153 -23.79 18.23 3.26
C GLN A 153 -23.42 19.50 4.03
N GLY A 154 -24.12 20.61 3.74
CA GLY A 154 -23.96 21.87 4.48
C GLY A 154 -22.85 22.79 3.99
N ALA A 155 -22.14 22.44 2.91
CA ALA A 155 -20.98 23.17 2.37
C ALA A 155 -19.84 23.34 3.40
N LEU A 156 -18.74 24.01 3.02
CA LEU A 156 -17.65 24.30 3.94
C LEU A 156 -18.04 25.40 4.96
N ALA A 157 -17.66 25.19 6.21
CA ALA A 157 -17.93 26.14 7.30
C ALA A 157 -16.86 27.26 7.35
N HIS A 158 -16.93 28.23 6.44
CA HIS A 158 -15.93 29.32 6.35
C HIS A 158 -15.88 30.29 7.55
N GLY A 159 -16.83 30.21 8.50
CA GLY A 159 -16.77 30.91 9.79
C GLY A 159 -16.46 32.41 9.69
N PHE A 160 -15.62 32.91 10.59
CA PHE A 160 -15.21 34.32 10.67
C PHE A 160 -14.03 34.67 9.76
N SER A 161 -13.38 33.68 9.15
CA SER A 161 -12.24 33.85 8.24
C SER A 161 -12.64 33.91 6.76
N ILE A 162 -13.94 33.99 6.46
CA ILE A 162 -14.44 34.10 5.08
C ILE A 162 -13.89 35.36 4.39
N ALA A 163 -13.40 35.20 3.17
CA ALA A 163 -12.92 36.30 2.35
C ALA A 163 -14.08 37.04 1.65
N PRO A 164 -13.98 38.37 1.40
CA PRO A 164 -15.06 39.17 0.80
C PRO A 164 -15.55 38.64 -0.55
N GLU A 165 -14.64 38.15 -1.40
CA GLU A 165 -14.96 37.62 -2.72
C GLU A 165 -15.80 36.34 -2.66
N GLN A 166 -15.67 35.55 -1.58
CA GLN A 166 -16.45 34.34 -1.38
C GLN A 166 -17.93 34.64 -1.05
N LEU A 167 -18.27 35.91 -0.77
CA LEU A 167 -19.65 36.36 -0.54
C LEU A 167 -20.39 36.69 -1.85
N ILE A 168 -19.68 36.85 -2.97
CA ILE A 168 -20.26 37.26 -4.26
C ILE A 168 -20.80 36.02 -4.97
N ILE A 169 -21.97 35.55 -4.53
CA ILE A 169 -22.61 34.34 -5.04
C ILE A 169 -23.44 34.70 -6.29
N GLY A 170 -22.87 34.49 -7.47
CA GLY A 170 -23.56 34.60 -8.75
C GLY A 170 -23.05 33.55 -9.74
N THR A 171 -23.70 32.39 -9.74
CA THR A 171 -23.60 31.32 -10.75
C THR A 171 -22.19 30.69 -10.96
N SER A 172 -22.05 29.43 -10.55
CA SER A 172 -20.89 28.54 -10.77
C SER A 172 -19.68 28.78 -9.85
N SER A 173 -19.52 27.93 -8.84
CA SER A 173 -18.27 27.61 -8.14
C SER A 173 -17.22 28.73 -8.02
N CYS A 174 -17.43 29.73 -7.16
CA CYS A 174 -16.27 30.44 -6.60
C CYS A 174 -15.74 29.58 -5.45
N GLY A 175 -14.86 28.61 -5.80
CA GLY A 175 -14.21 27.71 -4.85
C GLY A 175 -13.24 28.45 -3.93
N THR A 176 -12.62 27.72 -3.00
CA THR A 176 -11.58 28.31 -2.16
C THR A 176 -10.36 28.64 -3.02
N THR A 177 -9.71 29.77 -2.78
CA THR A 177 -8.53 30.20 -3.56
C THR A 177 -7.34 30.42 -2.65
N PHE A 178 -6.13 30.35 -3.20
CA PHE A 178 -4.90 30.68 -2.46
C PHE A 178 -4.95 32.08 -1.84
N LYS A 179 -5.64 33.03 -2.48
CA LYS A 179 -5.82 34.39 -1.95
C LYS A 179 -6.87 34.47 -0.83
N ALA A 180 -7.83 33.55 -0.78
CA ALA A 180 -8.75 33.42 0.35
C ALA A 180 -8.01 32.88 1.59
N ASP A 181 -7.06 31.96 1.42
CA ASP A 181 -6.20 31.50 2.52
C ASP A 181 -5.36 32.67 3.09
N VAL A 182 -4.80 33.53 2.22
CA VAL A 182 -4.07 34.74 2.65
C VAL A 182 -4.96 35.70 3.46
N TRP A 183 -6.22 35.87 3.07
CA TRP A 183 -7.18 36.64 3.86
C TRP A 183 -7.41 36.01 5.25
N ALA A 184 -7.59 34.69 5.30
CA ALA A 184 -7.77 33.98 6.57
C ALA A 184 -6.55 34.11 7.49
N ILE A 185 -5.32 34.10 6.95
CA ILE A 185 -4.10 34.42 7.70
C ILE A 185 -4.20 35.82 8.32
N GLY A 186 -4.68 36.81 7.55
CA GLY A 186 -4.89 38.18 8.06
C GLY A 186 -5.87 38.26 9.23
N ILE A 187 -6.95 37.46 9.21
CA ILE A 187 -7.91 37.39 10.32
C ILE A 187 -7.27 36.73 11.56
N VAL A 188 -6.53 35.64 11.40
CA VAL A 188 -5.81 34.99 12.51
C VAL A 188 -4.77 35.95 13.10
N LEU A 189 -4.01 36.65 12.26
CA LEU A 189 -3.07 37.68 12.69
C LEU A 189 -3.75 38.79 13.48
N LEU A 190 -4.90 39.27 13.03
CA LEU A 190 -5.70 40.27 13.74
C LEU A 190 -6.13 39.75 15.13
N GLU A 191 -6.58 38.50 15.24
CA GLU A 191 -6.95 37.89 16.53
C GLU A 191 -5.74 37.76 17.46
N MET A 192 -4.57 37.35 16.94
CA MET A 192 -3.33 37.27 17.71
C MET A 192 -2.84 38.64 18.19
N ALA A 193 -2.85 39.64 17.30
CA ALA A 193 -2.40 41.00 17.58
C ALA A 193 -3.29 41.70 18.62
N THR A 194 -4.61 41.48 18.55
CA THR A 194 -5.57 42.10 19.48
C THR A 194 -5.76 41.31 20.77
N GLY A 195 -5.45 40.00 20.76
CA GLY A 195 -5.73 39.06 21.83
C GLY A 195 -7.23 38.80 22.03
N VAL A 196 -8.06 39.10 21.02
CA VAL A 196 -9.52 38.97 21.08
C VAL A 196 -10.00 38.15 19.89
N LEU A 197 -10.74 37.07 20.16
CA LEU A 197 -11.36 36.27 19.12
C LEU A 197 -12.61 36.98 18.60
N LEU A 198 -12.79 37.02 17.27
CA LEU A 198 -13.91 37.73 16.65
C LEU A 198 -15.26 37.11 17.05
N ARG A 199 -15.28 35.78 17.25
CA ARG A 199 -16.46 35.02 17.70
C ARG A 199 -16.94 35.37 19.11
N ASP A 200 -16.06 35.89 19.96
CA ASP A 200 -16.41 36.28 21.32
C ASP A 200 -17.05 37.68 21.35
N VAL A 201 -16.87 38.45 20.28
CA VAL A 201 -17.39 39.81 20.13
C VAL A 201 -18.67 39.82 19.31
N TRP A 202 -18.73 39.03 18.23
CA TRP A 202 -19.84 39.05 17.28
C TRP A 202 -20.36 37.65 16.98
N SER A 203 -21.69 37.54 16.81
CA SER A 203 -22.28 36.43 16.08
C SER A 203 -21.86 36.46 14.61
N LEU A 204 -21.87 35.30 13.95
CA LEU A 204 -21.52 35.21 12.52
C LEU A 204 -22.34 36.18 11.66
N LYS A 205 -23.64 36.31 11.93
CA LYS A 205 -24.53 37.25 11.21
C LYS A 205 -24.09 38.71 11.40
N GLN A 206 -23.71 39.11 12.61
CA GLN A 206 -23.21 40.46 12.90
C GLN A 206 -21.88 40.71 12.20
N TYR A 207 -20.95 39.76 12.26
CA TYR A 207 -19.67 39.87 11.59
C TYR A 207 -19.82 40.03 10.07
N MET A 208 -20.73 39.27 9.44
CA MET A 208 -21.03 39.42 8.01
C MET A 208 -21.55 40.82 7.67
N THR A 209 -22.34 41.43 8.55
CA THR A 209 -22.77 42.83 8.39
C THR A 209 -21.59 43.79 8.54
N VAL A 210 -20.73 43.60 9.55
CA VAL A 210 -19.52 44.40 9.74
C VAL A 210 -18.64 44.32 8.50
N LEU A 211 -18.37 43.13 7.99
CA LEU A 211 -17.55 42.92 6.80
C LEU A 211 -18.13 43.64 5.58
N LYS A 212 -19.43 43.48 5.31
CA LYS A 212 -20.13 44.20 4.22
C LYS A 212 -20.07 45.72 4.37
N CYS A 213 -20.23 46.25 5.59
CA CYS A 213 -20.10 47.68 5.85
C CYS A 213 -18.66 48.18 5.68
N SER A 214 -17.67 47.38 6.09
CA SER A 214 -16.25 47.69 5.93
C SER A 214 -15.84 47.75 4.45
N MET A 215 -16.44 46.93 3.58
CA MET A 215 -16.17 46.97 2.13
C MET A 215 -16.40 48.36 1.52
N GLY A 216 -17.43 49.09 1.97
CA GLY A 216 -17.69 50.46 1.52
C GLY A 216 -16.84 51.54 2.19
N ARG A 217 -16.05 51.18 3.20
CA ARG A 217 -15.21 52.08 4.01
C ARG A 217 -13.73 51.70 3.96
N ALA A 218 -13.32 50.93 2.95
CA ALA A 218 -11.95 50.47 2.80
C ALA A 218 -11.00 51.68 2.71
N GLU A 219 -9.92 51.65 3.51
CA GLU A 219 -8.90 52.69 3.52
C GLU A 219 -7.68 52.17 2.76
N ARG A 220 -7.23 52.89 1.72
CA ARG A 220 -6.15 52.46 0.82
C ARG A 220 -6.34 51.05 0.24
N GLY A 221 -7.59 50.60 0.10
CA GLY A 221 -7.94 49.26 -0.39
C GLY A 221 -7.88 48.14 0.66
N SER A 222 -7.48 48.43 1.91
CA SER A 222 -7.51 47.50 3.03
C SER A 222 -8.80 47.61 3.84
N LEU A 223 -9.27 46.47 4.33
CA LEU A 223 -10.40 46.35 5.26
C LEU A 223 -9.96 46.31 6.71
N PHE A 224 -8.65 46.28 6.99
CA PHE A 224 -8.13 46.24 8.35
C PHE A 224 -8.56 47.46 9.20
N PRO A 225 -8.35 48.74 8.77
CA PRO A 225 -8.73 49.89 9.59
C PRO A 225 -10.22 49.94 9.98
N PRO A 226 -11.21 49.75 9.07
CA PRO A 226 -12.62 49.76 9.46
C PRO A 226 -13.02 48.58 10.34
N ILE A 227 -12.42 47.38 10.14
CA ILE A 227 -12.67 46.21 11.00
C ILE A 227 -12.11 46.43 12.40
N LEU A 228 -10.88 46.96 12.51
CA LEU A 228 -10.25 47.28 13.78
C LEU A 228 -11.06 48.31 14.57
N LYS A 229 -11.53 49.38 13.90
CA LYS A 229 -12.38 50.41 14.53
C LYS A 229 -13.71 49.83 15.03
N ALA A 230 -14.34 48.95 14.25
CA ALA A 230 -15.53 48.23 14.69
C ALA A 230 -15.24 47.36 15.93
N LEU A 231 -14.12 46.65 15.95
CA LEU A 231 -13.70 45.80 17.06
C LEU A 231 -13.43 46.61 18.34
N GLN A 232 -12.78 47.77 18.22
CA GLN A 232 -12.56 48.72 19.33
C GLN A 232 -13.84 49.33 19.89
N SER A 233 -14.86 49.51 19.04
CA SER A 233 -16.17 49.98 19.48
C SER A 233 -16.94 48.92 20.26
N ALA A 234 -16.75 47.64 19.91
CA ALA A 234 -17.49 46.51 20.46
C ALA A 234 -16.82 45.84 21.67
N SER A 235 -15.49 45.97 21.82
CA SER A 235 -14.73 45.36 22.92
C SER A 235 -13.88 46.39 23.66
N ASN A 236 -13.95 46.40 25.00
CA ASN A 236 -13.09 47.25 25.82
C ASN A 236 -11.65 46.70 25.89
N LYS A 237 -11.45 45.39 25.71
CA LYS A 237 -10.14 44.72 25.81
C LYS A 237 -9.14 45.14 24.72
N THR A 238 -9.64 45.73 23.63
CA THR A 238 -8.84 46.21 22.48
C THR A 238 -8.44 47.68 22.61
N ARG A 239 -9.01 48.44 23.55
CA ARG A 239 -8.74 49.88 23.73
C ARG A 239 -7.40 50.16 24.44
N ASP A 240 -6.92 49.23 25.26
CA ASP A 240 -5.65 49.35 26.00
C ASP A 240 -4.42 48.83 25.21
N VAL A 241 -4.56 48.49 23.92
CA VAL A 241 -3.62 47.60 23.18
C VAL A 241 -2.66 48.36 22.25
N LEU A 242 -2.55 49.68 22.37
CA LEU A 242 -1.83 50.49 21.37
C LEU A 242 -0.33 50.63 21.68
N GLU A 243 0.43 49.61 21.30
CA GLU A 243 1.74 49.71 20.65
C GLU A 243 1.90 48.48 19.72
N LEU A 244 1.08 48.42 18.66
CA LEU A 244 1.26 47.40 17.62
C LEU A 244 2.49 47.79 16.78
N ASP A 245 3.38 46.83 16.59
CA ASP A 245 4.55 46.98 15.73
C ASP A 245 4.15 47.38 14.30
N GLU A 246 4.83 48.39 13.72
CA GLU A 246 4.49 48.95 12.41
C GLU A 246 4.52 47.87 11.30
N LYS A 247 5.46 46.93 11.39
CA LYS A 247 5.62 45.86 10.41
C LYS A 247 4.49 44.83 10.52
N LEU A 248 4.04 44.53 11.73
CA LEU A 248 2.88 43.66 11.95
C LEU A 248 1.61 44.28 11.34
N VAL A 249 1.40 45.58 11.53
CA VAL A 249 0.25 46.30 10.95
C VAL A 249 0.30 46.26 9.42
N GLU A 250 1.47 46.52 8.81
CA GLU A 250 1.65 46.46 7.36
C GLU A 250 1.26 45.09 6.79
N ILE A 251 1.70 43.99 7.43
CA ILE A 251 1.39 42.63 6.99
C ILE A 251 -0.12 42.36 7.07
N ILE A 252 -0.78 42.77 8.16
CA ILE A 252 -2.23 42.58 8.32
C ILE A 252 -3.00 43.39 7.28
N GLU A 253 -2.62 44.65 7.04
CA GLU A 253 -3.26 45.52 6.04
C GLU A 253 -3.18 44.92 4.64
N ARG A 254 -2.02 44.36 4.27
CA ARG A 254 -1.81 43.70 2.97
C ARG A 254 -2.64 42.42 2.85
N CYS A 255 -2.71 41.59 3.89
CA CYS A 255 -3.52 40.36 3.90
C CYS A 255 -5.02 40.65 3.80
N LEU A 256 -5.50 41.69 4.49
CA LEU A 256 -6.91 42.10 4.53
C LEU A 256 -7.28 43.09 3.41
N SER A 257 -6.64 42.97 2.24
CA SER A 257 -6.98 43.75 1.05
C SER A 257 -8.31 43.28 0.45
N LEU A 258 -9.17 44.23 0.05
CA LEU A 258 -10.48 43.94 -0.55
C LEU A 258 -10.35 43.14 -1.85
N LEU A 259 -9.43 43.54 -2.74
CA LEU A 259 -9.18 42.86 -4.01
C LEU A 259 -8.17 41.71 -3.81
N PRO A 260 -8.48 40.46 -4.21
CA PRO A 260 -7.57 39.32 -4.07
C PRO A 260 -6.22 39.52 -4.76
N SER A 261 -6.17 40.27 -5.86
CA SER A 261 -4.95 40.58 -6.61
C SER A 261 -3.96 41.46 -5.84
N HIS A 262 -4.43 42.26 -4.88
CA HIS A 262 -3.56 43.12 -4.04
C HIS A 262 -3.02 42.39 -2.81
N ARG A 263 -3.59 41.24 -2.45
CA ARG A 263 -3.04 40.43 -1.36
C ARG A 263 -1.71 39.84 -1.83
N PRO A 264 -0.70 39.74 -0.95
CA PRO A 264 0.57 39.11 -1.30
C PRO A 264 0.39 37.62 -1.62
N SER A 265 1.37 37.02 -2.28
CA SER A 265 1.49 35.55 -2.30
C SER A 265 2.02 35.04 -0.94
N VAL A 266 1.85 33.75 -0.66
CA VAL A 266 2.39 33.15 0.57
C VAL A 266 3.93 33.22 0.58
N SER A 267 4.58 33.06 -0.58
CA SER A 267 6.02 33.25 -0.75
C SER A 267 6.46 34.70 -0.46
N GLU A 268 5.70 35.70 -0.91
CA GLU A 268 5.96 37.11 -0.56
C GLU A 268 5.78 37.38 0.94
N LEU A 269 4.81 36.73 1.59
CA LEU A 269 4.63 36.84 3.04
C LEU A 269 5.80 36.24 3.82
N LEU A 270 6.35 35.11 3.39
CA LEU A 270 7.55 34.53 4.02
C LEU A 270 8.73 35.50 4.01
N LEU A 271 8.91 36.24 2.91
CA LEU A 271 9.97 37.24 2.78
C LEU A 271 9.71 38.50 3.62
N ALA A 272 8.45 38.83 3.88
CA ALA A 272 8.07 39.98 4.68
C ALA A 272 8.28 39.74 6.18
N ILE A 273 8.12 38.51 6.67
CA ILE A 273 8.25 38.17 8.09
C ILE A 273 9.74 38.24 8.52
N PRO A 274 10.09 38.82 9.68
CA PRO A 274 11.47 38.82 10.18
C PRO A 274 12.04 37.40 10.25
N PRO A 275 13.31 37.16 9.88
CA PRO A 275 13.91 35.85 9.99
C PRO A 275 13.93 35.42 11.46
N VAL A 276 13.30 34.27 11.74
CA VAL A 276 13.43 33.61 13.04
C VAL A 276 14.81 32.95 13.06
N GLU A 277 15.58 33.14 14.13
CA GLU A 277 16.84 32.42 14.34
C GLU A 277 16.56 30.92 14.35
N GLN A 278 16.81 30.25 13.22
CA GLN A 278 16.82 28.81 13.16
C GLN A 278 18.10 28.35 13.86
N ASN A 279 17.98 27.80 15.08
CA ASN A 279 19.03 26.96 15.60
C ASN A 279 19.12 25.74 14.69
N GLY A 280 20.09 25.81 13.77
CA GLY A 280 20.45 24.70 12.91
C GLY A 280 20.91 23.54 13.77
N ASP A 281 20.11 22.48 13.77
CA ASP A 281 20.62 21.11 13.76
C ASP A 281 19.46 20.16 13.51
N SER A 282 19.26 19.81 12.25
CA SER A 282 18.74 18.48 11.93
C SER A 282 19.67 17.85 10.90
N THR A 283 20.88 17.53 11.35
CA THR A 283 21.62 16.45 10.72
C THR A 283 20.68 15.24 10.68
N TYR A 284 20.38 14.78 9.46
CA TYR A 284 19.41 13.72 9.14
C TYR A 284 19.82 12.33 9.66
N PHE A 285 20.80 12.27 10.56
CA PHE A 285 21.31 11.08 11.22
C PHE A 285 21.21 11.28 12.73
N GLU A 286 20.14 10.75 13.33
CA GLU A 286 20.08 10.56 14.77
C GLU A 286 21.19 9.60 15.20
N SER A 287 22.14 10.09 16.01
CA SER A 287 23.08 9.20 16.68
C SER A 287 22.32 8.32 17.68
N VAL A 288 22.83 7.11 17.91
CA VAL A 288 22.31 6.18 18.94
C VAL A 288 22.29 6.86 20.32
N GLU A 289 23.19 7.82 20.55
CA GLU A 289 23.28 8.63 21.76
C GLU A 289 22.10 9.60 21.91
N CYS A 290 21.64 10.23 20.82
CA CYS A 290 20.45 11.09 20.82
C CYS A 290 19.19 10.28 21.17
N LEU A 291 19.04 9.11 20.54
CA LEU A 291 17.94 8.18 20.80
C LEU A 291 17.99 7.64 22.24
N SER A 292 19.17 7.26 22.72
CA SER A 292 19.39 6.84 24.12
C SER A 292 19.09 7.97 25.11
N GLY A 293 19.43 9.21 24.77
CA GLY A 293 19.09 10.40 25.56
C GLY A 293 17.59 10.65 25.64
N ARG A 294 16.85 10.48 24.53
CA ARG A 294 15.38 10.56 24.52
C ARG A 294 14.72 9.44 25.30
N ILE A 295 15.23 8.21 25.19
CA ILE A 295 14.76 7.05 25.96
C ILE A 295 15.03 7.25 27.46
N ALA A 296 16.21 7.76 27.83
CA ALA A 296 16.53 8.08 29.21
C ALA A 296 15.66 9.23 29.76
N ALA A 297 15.36 10.25 28.96
CA ALA A 297 14.45 11.34 29.33
C ALA A 297 12.97 10.89 29.41
N SER A 298 12.57 9.97 28.53
CA SER A 298 11.22 9.42 28.45
C SER A 298 10.99 8.25 29.41
N ASN A 299 12.03 7.65 30.00
CA ASN A 299 11.92 6.63 31.05
C ASN A 299 11.12 7.10 32.30
N SER A 300 10.89 8.41 32.45
CA SER A 300 9.94 8.94 33.44
C SER A 300 8.46 8.69 33.09
N ARG A 301 8.13 8.47 31.81
CA ARG A 301 6.79 8.17 31.28
C ARG A 301 6.80 6.80 30.57
N LYS A 302 6.03 5.84 31.09
CA LYS A 302 5.97 4.45 30.59
C LYS A 302 5.39 4.27 29.17
N ASP A 303 5.01 5.36 28.48
CA ASP A 303 4.38 5.36 27.15
C ASP A 303 5.34 5.71 26.00
N TRP A 304 6.65 5.80 26.26
CA TRP A 304 7.66 6.26 25.30
C TRP A 304 7.68 5.50 23.97
N VAL A 305 7.38 4.20 23.98
CA VAL A 305 7.33 3.36 22.77
C VAL A 305 6.35 3.94 21.74
N LEU A 306 5.16 4.35 22.19
CA LEU A 306 4.15 4.92 21.33
C LEU A 306 4.56 6.32 20.82
N ARG A 307 5.32 7.07 21.60
CA ARG A 307 5.81 8.42 21.23
C ARG A 307 6.87 8.37 20.13
N GLU A 308 7.71 7.33 20.13
CA GLU A 308 8.77 7.11 19.13
C GLU A 308 8.29 6.31 17.92
N MET A 309 7.00 5.95 17.84
CA MET A 309 6.39 5.38 16.64
C MET A 309 5.92 6.50 15.70
N THR A 310 5.84 6.19 14.41
CA THR A 310 5.15 7.07 13.47
C THR A 310 3.68 7.16 13.83
N VAL A 311 3.02 8.26 13.46
CA VAL A 311 1.60 8.47 13.76
C VAL A 311 0.74 7.36 13.15
N GLU A 312 1.09 6.89 11.95
CA GLU A 312 0.40 5.81 11.24
C GLU A 312 0.54 4.45 11.95
N ASP A 313 1.75 4.11 12.38
CA ASP A 313 2.01 2.87 13.11
C ASP A 313 1.24 2.85 14.43
N ALA A 314 1.29 3.97 15.16
CA ALA A 314 0.60 4.12 16.42
C ALA A 314 -0.93 3.96 16.24
N PHE A 315 -1.49 4.51 15.17
CA PHE A 315 -2.91 4.36 14.86
C PHE A 315 -3.28 2.93 14.42
N PHE A 316 -2.40 2.26 13.66
CA PHE A 316 -2.59 0.85 13.30
C PHE A 316 -2.68 -0.03 14.55
N LEU A 317 -1.78 0.16 15.52
CA LEU A 317 -1.83 -0.56 16.81
C LEU A 317 -3.06 -0.18 17.63
N TRP A 318 -3.46 1.10 17.60
CA TRP A 318 -4.70 1.55 18.24
C TRP A 318 -5.92 0.81 17.70
N ARG A 319 -6.01 0.57 16.38
CA ARG A 319 -7.10 -0.18 15.74
C ARG A 319 -7.15 -1.64 16.20
N LEU A 320 -5.99 -2.26 16.42
CA LEU A 320 -5.88 -3.64 16.93
C LEU A 320 -6.33 -3.77 18.41
N CYS A 321 -6.50 -2.66 19.13
CA CYS A 321 -6.96 -2.69 20.52
C CYS A 321 -8.45 -2.98 20.69
N GLY A 322 -9.22 -3.12 19.60
CA GLY A 322 -10.60 -3.61 19.62
C GLY A 322 -11.69 -2.53 19.62
N SER A 323 -11.34 -1.26 19.42
CA SER A 323 -12.31 -0.17 19.25
C SER A 323 -12.32 0.32 17.81
N SER A 324 -13.50 0.55 17.23
CA SER A 324 -13.62 1.29 15.97
C SER A 324 -13.89 2.76 16.25
N ALA A 325 -13.32 3.64 15.42
CA ALA A 325 -13.57 5.08 15.51
C ALA A 325 -15.08 5.38 15.39
N GLU A 326 -15.78 4.70 14.48
CA GLU A 326 -17.23 4.81 14.29
C GLU A 326 -18.01 4.51 15.60
N ALA A 327 -17.72 3.39 16.27
CA ALA A 327 -18.42 3.02 17.50
C ALA A 327 -18.20 4.04 18.62
N ILE A 328 -16.99 4.59 18.74
CA ILE A 328 -16.66 5.64 19.71
C ILE A 328 -17.45 6.91 19.42
N LEU A 329 -17.50 7.33 18.15
CA LEU A 329 -18.17 8.57 17.74
C LEU A 329 -19.69 8.49 17.91
N VAL A 330 -20.30 7.33 17.67
CA VAL A 330 -21.72 7.08 17.95
C VAL A 330 -21.97 7.10 19.46
N ARG A 331 -21.16 6.38 20.26
CA ARG A 331 -21.30 6.34 21.73
C ARG A 331 -21.18 7.73 22.37
N ASN A 332 -20.33 8.59 21.83
CA ASN A 332 -20.08 9.94 22.33
C ASN A 332 -21.07 10.99 21.76
N ASN A 333 -22.14 10.56 21.10
CA ASN A 333 -23.15 11.44 20.49
C ASN A 333 -22.56 12.46 19.48
N ILE A 334 -21.46 12.11 18.81
CA ILE A 334 -20.92 12.91 17.71
C ILE A 334 -21.73 12.64 16.44
N ILE A 335 -22.07 11.37 16.23
CA ILE A 335 -22.99 10.91 15.20
C ILE A 335 -24.31 10.57 15.90
N THR A 336 -25.39 11.25 15.55
CA THR A 336 -26.71 11.06 16.17
C THR A 336 -27.80 10.92 15.11
N LEU A 337 -28.86 10.18 15.44
CA LEU A 337 -30.06 10.10 14.60
C LEU A 337 -30.92 11.34 14.85
N ARG A 338 -31.34 12.01 13.76
CA ARG A 338 -32.36 13.05 13.81
C ARG A 338 -33.72 12.43 14.08
N HIS A 339 -34.57 13.21 14.72
CA HIS A 339 -35.95 12.80 14.94
C HIS A 339 -36.67 12.59 13.58
N PRO A 340 -37.44 11.52 13.38
CA PRO A 340 -38.14 11.25 12.11
C PRO A 340 -39.08 12.38 11.64
N LEU A 341 -39.60 13.19 12.58
CA LEU A 341 -40.40 14.37 12.25
C LEU A 341 -39.61 15.51 11.58
N LEU A 342 -38.27 15.51 11.70
CA LEU A 342 -37.39 16.52 11.09
C LEU A 342 -36.81 16.05 9.74
N THR A 343 -37.18 14.85 9.28
CA THR A 343 -36.83 14.35 7.95
C THR A 343 -37.98 14.63 6.99
N ASN A 344 -37.70 15.32 5.88
CA ASN A 344 -38.72 15.68 4.88
C ASN A 344 -39.38 14.43 4.27
N PRO A 345 -40.66 14.50 3.86
CA PRO A 345 -41.30 13.42 3.13
C PRO A 345 -40.63 13.19 1.77
N SER A 346 -40.65 11.94 1.29
CA SER A 346 -40.22 11.61 -0.08
C SER A 346 -41.23 12.20 -1.08
N ILE A 347 -40.76 13.10 -1.94
CA ILE A 347 -41.56 13.67 -3.02
C ILE A 347 -41.13 13.00 -4.32
N VAL A 348 -42.06 12.38 -5.04
CA VAL A 348 -41.81 11.83 -6.37
C VAL A 348 -42.40 12.79 -7.39
N VAL A 349 -41.58 13.28 -8.31
CA VAL A 349 -42.02 14.17 -9.41
C VAL A 349 -42.08 13.35 -10.70
N GLU A 350 -42.94 13.77 -11.63
CA GLU A 350 -43.35 13.16 -12.92
C GLU A 350 -42.37 12.14 -13.53
N ASP A 351 -41.08 12.47 -13.64
CA ASP A 351 -40.00 11.60 -14.15
C ASP A 351 -39.57 10.46 -13.17
N LEU A 352 -40.41 10.06 -12.22
CA LEU A 352 -40.07 9.15 -11.10
C LEU A 352 -38.85 9.62 -10.27
N ARG A 353 -38.52 10.91 -10.33
CA ARG A 353 -37.41 11.49 -9.57
C ARG A 353 -37.85 11.68 -8.13
N MET A 354 -37.21 10.97 -7.22
CA MET A 354 -37.43 11.10 -5.78
C MET A 354 -36.58 12.24 -5.19
N PHE A 355 -37.20 13.11 -4.41
CA PHE A 355 -36.59 14.19 -3.66
C PHE A 355 -36.96 14.06 -2.16
N GLY A 356 -36.15 14.64 -1.27
CA GLY A 356 -36.50 14.80 0.15
C GLY A 356 -36.15 13.65 1.10
N ASN A 357 -36.00 12.41 0.62
CA ASN A 357 -35.72 11.23 1.44
C ASN A 357 -34.27 10.70 1.29
N ASP A 358 -33.29 11.59 1.39
CA ASP A 358 -31.87 11.22 1.43
C ASP A 358 -31.55 10.58 2.80
N GLU A 359 -31.00 9.36 2.81
CA GLU A 359 -30.74 8.58 4.04
C GLU A 359 -29.79 9.33 4.98
N THR A 360 -28.85 10.08 4.42
CA THR A 360 -27.87 10.88 5.18
C THR A 360 -28.53 11.97 6.04
N ARG A 361 -29.71 12.48 5.65
CA ARG A 361 -30.45 13.51 6.42
C ARG A 361 -31.03 12.99 7.72
N LYS A 362 -31.15 11.67 7.86
CA LYS A 362 -31.53 11.03 9.13
C LYS A 362 -30.44 11.18 10.18
N PHE A 363 -29.25 11.63 9.82
CA PHE A 363 -28.13 11.77 10.73
C PHE A 363 -27.77 13.23 10.95
N PHE A 364 -27.29 13.51 12.15
CA PHE A 364 -26.68 14.76 12.53
C PHE A 364 -25.27 14.46 13.04
N VAL A 365 -24.31 15.22 12.50
CA VAL A 365 -22.90 15.12 12.87
C VAL A 365 -22.50 16.44 13.50
N LYS A 366 -21.93 16.35 14.70
CA LYS A 366 -21.36 17.52 15.37
C LYS A 366 -20.10 17.97 14.62
N PRO A 367 -20.01 19.26 14.21
CA PRO A 367 -18.81 19.76 13.53
C PRO A 367 -17.62 19.86 14.49
N GLY A 368 -16.42 19.69 13.96
CA GLY A 368 -15.15 19.84 14.68
C GLY A 368 -14.33 18.55 14.76
N VAL A 369 -13.12 18.68 15.31
CA VAL A 369 -12.23 17.54 15.56
C VAL A 369 -12.55 16.97 16.94
N VAL A 370 -12.66 15.65 17.03
CA VAL A 370 -12.91 14.91 18.28
C VAL A 370 -11.72 14.04 18.59
N MET A 371 -11.17 14.16 19.79
CA MET A 371 -10.09 13.29 20.25
C MET A 371 -10.57 11.87 20.50
N LEU A 372 -9.89 10.90 19.92
CA LEU A 372 -10.11 9.48 20.16
C LEU A 372 -9.38 9.04 21.43
N PRO A 373 -10.00 8.18 22.27
CA PRO A 373 -9.37 7.68 23.48
C PRO A 373 -8.23 6.71 23.15
N ASP A 374 -7.06 6.94 23.71
CA ASP A 374 -5.84 6.15 23.50
C ASP A 374 -5.40 5.34 24.73
N LYS A 375 -6.18 5.41 25.82
CA LYS A 375 -5.90 4.72 27.09
C LYS A 375 -5.61 3.22 26.90
N ASN A 376 -6.42 2.52 26.10
CA ASN A 376 -6.29 1.08 25.90
C ASN A 376 -4.97 0.69 25.22
N VAL A 377 -4.53 1.44 24.19
CA VAL A 377 -3.28 1.14 23.48
C VAL A 377 -2.08 1.45 24.37
N ARG A 378 -2.13 2.54 25.14
CA ARG A 378 -1.11 2.88 26.12
C ARG A 378 -1.00 1.80 27.21
N GLU A 379 -2.12 1.33 27.76
CA GLU A 379 -2.15 0.26 28.77
C GLU A 379 -1.63 -1.09 28.26
N LYS A 380 -2.03 -1.52 27.05
CA LYS A 380 -1.55 -2.77 26.46
C LYS A 380 -0.06 -2.73 26.10
N LEU A 381 0.47 -1.59 25.67
CA LEU A 381 1.91 -1.46 25.41
C LEU A 381 2.73 -1.40 26.71
N MET A 382 2.16 -0.86 27.79
CA MET A 382 2.78 -0.87 29.12
C MET A 382 2.92 -2.28 29.71
N SER A 383 2.09 -3.25 29.31
CA SER A 383 2.21 -4.64 29.79
C SER A 383 3.28 -5.45 29.06
N VAL A 384 3.89 -4.91 27.99
CA VAL A 384 4.97 -5.55 27.25
C VAL A 384 6.33 -5.14 27.85
N PRO A 385 7.29 -6.07 28.06
CA PRO A 385 8.67 -5.74 28.42
C PRO A 385 9.33 -4.89 27.33
N SER A 386 9.16 -3.58 27.42
CA SER A 386 9.35 -2.64 26.30
C SER A 386 10.82 -2.43 25.94
N MET A 387 11.72 -2.67 26.91
CA MET A 387 13.16 -2.59 26.72
C MET A 387 13.71 -3.74 25.85
N ASP A 388 13.13 -4.94 25.99
CA ASP A 388 13.59 -6.13 25.27
C ASP A 388 13.28 -6.04 23.78
N VAL A 389 12.07 -5.59 23.42
CA VAL A 389 11.66 -5.42 22.01
C VAL A 389 12.58 -4.43 21.30
N PHE A 390 12.93 -3.33 21.97
CA PHE A 390 13.80 -2.30 21.41
C PHE A 390 15.24 -2.80 21.26
N LEU A 391 15.87 -3.30 22.32
CA LEU A 391 17.26 -3.73 22.28
C LEU A 391 17.46 -4.92 21.34
N ARG A 392 16.52 -5.88 21.30
CA ARG A 392 16.58 -7.03 20.38
C ARG A 392 16.46 -6.60 18.92
N SER A 393 15.66 -5.58 18.60
CA SER A 393 15.58 -5.03 17.24
C SER A 393 16.91 -4.45 16.75
N PHE A 394 17.66 -3.77 17.63
CA PHE A 394 18.96 -3.18 17.28
C PHE A 394 20.09 -4.22 17.23
N LEU A 395 20.07 -5.18 18.17
CA LEU A 395 21.06 -6.24 18.32
C LEU A 395 20.82 -7.47 17.43
N ALA A 396 19.72 -7.50 16.67
CA ALA A 396 19.35 -8.61 15.81
C ALA A 396 20.55 -9.09 14.98
N SER A 397 20.94 -10.34 15.25
CA SER A 397 22.04 -11.08 14.66
C SER A 397 21.46 -12.35 14.03
N PRO A 398 22.11 -12.96 13.03
CA PRO A 398 21.61 -14.18 12.40
C PRO A 398 21.43 -15.29 13.46
N GLY A 399 20.17 -15.66 13.74
CA GLY A 399 19.78 -16.71 14.70
C GLY A 399 18.94 -16.27 15.90
N SER A 400 18.75 -14.97 16.15
CA SER A 400 17.85 -14.50 17.23
C SER A 400 16.40 -14.42 16.76
N THR A 401 15.77 -15.57 16.46
CA THR A 401 14.34 -15.62 16.14
C THR A 401 13.50 -15.36 17.38
N ILE A 402 12.42 -14.62 17.20
CA ILE A 402 11.45 -14.30 18.25
C ILE A 402 10.61 -15.57 18.47
N ASN A 403 10.80 -16.25 19.61
CA ASN A 403 9.94 -17.34 20.07
C ASN A 403 8.53 -16.82 20.46
N HIS A 404 7.78 -16.24 19.52
CA HIS A 404 6.35 -16.04 19.66
C HIS A 404 5.66 -17.11 18.81
N ASP A 405 4.92 -18.02 19.47
CA ASP A 405 4.18 -19.17 18.90
C ASP A 405 4.20 -19.23 17.38
N ASP A 406 5.24 -19.87 16.82
CA ASP A 406 5.39 -20.07 15.37
C ASP A 406 4.22 -20.85 14.78
N ASN A 407 3.44 -21.53 15.63
CA ASN A 407 2.25 -22.30 15.28
C ASN A 407 0.99 -21.46 15.00
N LEU A 408 0.99 -20.15 15.24
CA LEU A 408 -0.19 -19.30 14.94
C LEU A 408 -0.23 -18.92 13.45
N SER A 409 -1.44 -18.93 12.88
CA SER A 409 -1.63 -18.50 11.49
C SER A 409 -1.34 -17.01 11.31
N VAL A 410 -0.94 -16.62 10.08
CA VAL A 410 -0.59 -15.24 9.73
C VAL A 410 -1.74 -14.27 10.03
N ILE A 411 -3.00 -14.69 9.82
CA ILE A 411 -4.19 -13.87 10.08
C ILE A 411 -4.35 -13.55 11.56
N VAL A 412 -4.01 -14.49 12.45
CA VAL A 412 -4.03 -14.26 13.91
C VAL A 412 -2.90 -13.31 14.29
N LYS A 413 -1.70 -13.54 13.75
CA LYS A 413 -0.53 -12.68 13.94
C LYS A 413 -0.76 -11.23 13.47
N GLU A 414 -1.51 -11.02 12.39
CA GLU A 414 -1.88 -9.67 11.90
C GLU A 414 -2.85 -8.92 12.83
N LYS A 415 -3.62 -9.65 13.64
CA LYS A 415 -4.56 -9.07 14.61
C LYS A 415 -3.95 -8.88 16.00
N ASP A 416 -2.78 -9.45 16.26
CA ASP A 416 -2.07 -9.31 17.53
C ASP A 416 -1.29 -8.00 17.58
N MET A 417 -1.75 -7.07 18.43
CA MET A 417 -1.13 -5.76 18.62
C MET A 417 0.35 -5.84 19.07
N VAL A 418 0.67 -6.75 20.00
CA VAL A 418 2.03 -6.84 20.57
C VAL A 418 2.98 -7.43 19.55
N TYR A 419 2.54 -8.48 18.85
CA TYR A 419 3.28 -9.07 17.75
C TYR A 419 3.57 -8.04 16.66
N GLN A 420 2.55 -7.31 16.19
CA GLN A 420 2.72 -6.29 15.14
C GLN A 420 3.63 -5.16 15.59
N ALA A 421 3.51 -4.67 16.82
CA ALA A 421 4.39 -3.62 17.35
C ALA A 421 5.87 -4.03 17.30
N SER A 422 6.18 -5.26 17.70
CA SER A 422 7.55 -5.81 17.66
C SER A 422 8.03 -6.00 16.22
N ARG A 423 7.20 -6.61 15.37
CA ARG A 423 7.55 -6.96 13.98
C ARG A 423 7.73 -5.73 13.11
N MET A 424 6.82 -4.77 13.15
CA MET A 424 6.92 -3.53 12.38
C MET A 424 8.21 -2.78 12.70
N ARG A 425 8.61 -2.73 13.99
CA ARG A 425 9.85 -2.09 14.42
C ARG A 425 11.09 -2.81 13.88
N LEU A 426 11.16 -4.13 14.05
CA LEU A 426 12.27 -4.95 13.54
C LEU A 426 12.44 -4.79 12.03
N ILE A 427 11.36 -4.93 11.27
CA ILE A 427 11.39 -4.82 9.81
C ILE A 427 11.76 -3.40 9.39
N SER A 428 11.28 -2.35 10.07
CA SER A 428 11.70 -0.96 9.79
C SER A 428 13.22 -0.77 9.93
N HIS A 429 13.79 -1.31 11.02
CA HIS A 429 15.23 -1.24 11.25
C HIS A 429 16.02 -1.96 10.14
N LEU A 430 15.58 -3.16 9.77
CA LEU A 430 16.23 -3.96 8.72
C LEU A 430 16.08 -3.33 7.33
N LEU A 431 14.93 -2.71 7.01
CA LEU A 431 14.74 -1.96 5.77
C LEU A 431 15.65 -0.73 5.68
N ASN A 432 15.82 -0.01 6.78
CA ASN A 432 16.72 1.15 6.86
C ASN A 432 18.20 0.75 6.79
N SER A 433 18.55 -0.46 7.25
CA SER A 433 19.92 -1.00 7.22
C SER A 433 20.16 -2.07 6.14
N ARG A 434 19.25 -2.17 5.16
CA ARG A 434 19.20 -3.27 4.17
C ARG A 434 20.47 -3.48 3.36
N PHE A 435 21.25 -2.43 3.12
CA PHE A 435 22.51 -2.51 2.39
C PHE A 435 23.58 -3.33 3.12
N TYR A 436 23.45 -3.48 4.45
CA TYR A 436 24.37 -4.25 5.29
C TYR A 436 23.72 -5.50 5.90
N LYS A 437 22.38 -5.50 6.05
CA LYS A 437 21.61 -6.55 6.73
C LYS A 437 20.56 -7.23 5.83
N LEU A 438 20.85 -7.36 4.53
CA LEU A 438 19.93 -7.99 3.58
C LEU A 438 19.60 -9.46 3.96
N PRO A 439 20.57 -10.33 4.33
CA PRO A 439 20.25 -11.70 4.72
C PRO A 439 19.31 -11.78 5.93
N GLU A 440 19.50 -10.90 6.92
CA GLU A 440 18.65 -10.82 8.11
C GLU A 440 17.26 -10.29 7.78
N LEU A 441 17.14 -9.33 6.87
CA LEU A 441 15.86 -8.88 6.34
C LEU A 441 15.10 -10.04 5.69
N LEU A 442 15.75 -10.74 4.75
CA LEU A 442 15.16 -11.88 4.04
C LEU A 442 14.72 -12.98 5.01
N SER A 443 15.58 -13.36 5.95
CA SER A 443 15.23 -14.35 6.98
C SER A 443 14.07 -13.89 7.86
N SER A 444 13.98 -12.59 8.16
CA SER A 444 12.93 -12.04 9.02
C SER A 444 11.57 -11.90 8.34
N VAL A 445 11.52 -11.81 7.00
CA VAL A 445 10.26 -11.73 6.22
C VAL A 445 9.82 -13.07 5.63
N ALA A 446 10.65 -14.11 5.76
CA ALA A 446 10.33 -15.46 5.30
C ALA A 446 9.06 -16.03 5.93
N SER A 447 8.82 -15.79 7.22
CA SER A 447 7.61 -16.28 7.90
C SER A 447 6.36 -15.48 7.53
N ASP A 448 6.45 -14.15 7.60
CA ASP A 448 5.35 -13.22 7.39
C ASP A 448 5.86 -11.81 7.12
N VAL A 449 5.04 -11.01 6.45
CA VAL A 449 5.29 -9.59 6.18
C VAL A 449 4.27 -8.75 6.95
N PRO A 450 4.70 -7.84 7.84
CA PRO A 450 3.77 -6.94 8.54
C PRO A 450 3.02 -6.02 7.57
N PRO A 451 1.68 -5.87 7.69
CA PRO A 451 0.89 -5.09 6.73
C PRO A 451 1.38 -3.66 6.49
N MET A 452 1.75 -2.96 7.56
CA MET A 452 2.24 -1.57 7.50
C MET A 452 3.64 -1.43 6.89
N ARG A 453 4.31 -2.53 6.56
CA ARG A 453 5.64 -2.54 5.91
C ARG A 453 5.65 -3.30 4.59
N ARG A 454 4.50 -3.84 4.16
CA ARG A 454 4.42 -4.66 2.95
C ARG A 454 4.91 -3.92 1.71
N ALA A 455 4.51 -2.66 1.53
CA ALA A 455 4.96 -1.83 0.42
C ALA A 455 6.49 -1.74 0.35
N ASP A 456 7.13 -1.38 1.46
CA ASP A 456 8.59 -1.23 1.52
C ASP A 456 9.34 -2.56 1.37
N VAL A 457 8.81 -3.64 1.97
CA VAL A 457 9.37 -5.00 1.83
C VAL A 457 9.29 -5.47 0.39
N TRP A 458 8.16 -5.26 -0.30
CA TRP A 458 8.02 -5.62 -1.71
C TRP A 458 8.98 -4.83 -2.60
N CYS A 459 9.14 -3.53 -2.34
CA CYS A 459 10.17 -2.72 -3.02
C CYS A 459 11.58 -3.28 -2.80
N ALA A 460 11.90 -3.72 -1.58
CA ALA A 460 13.20 -4.33 -1.28
C ALA A 460 13.40 -5.69 -1.96
N LEU A 461 12.38 -6.56 -1.97
CA LEU A 461 12.44 -7.88 -2.62
C LEU A 461 12.51 -7.80 -4.15
N LEU A 462 11.97 -6.73 -4.74
CA LEU A 462 12.03 -6.42 -6.18
C LEU A 462 13.26 -5.58 -6.56
N ASP A 463 14.13 -5.24 -5.61
CA ASP A 463 15.33 -4.40 -5.79
C ASP A 463 15.02 -3.03 -6.45
N ILE A 464 13.96 -2.38 -5.99
CA ILE A 464 13.54 -1.07 -6.50
C ILE A 464 14.44 0.04 -5.96
N ARG A 465 14.98 0.87 -6.85
CA ARG A 465 15.79 2.03 -6.52
C ARG A 465 15.04 3.31 -6.82
N SER A 466 15.39 4.40 -6.14
CA SER A 466 14.78 5.72 -6.35
C SER A 466 14.91 6.23 -7.79
N SER A 467 15.96 5.83 -8.51
CA SER A 467 16.13 6.16 -9.94
C SER A 467 15.05 5.53 -10.82
N ASP A 468 14.53 4.37 -10.45
CA ASP A 468 13.56 3.63 -11.25
C ASP A 468 12.18 4.31 -11.21
N GLU A 469 11.89 5.09 -10.16
CA GLU A 469 10.66 5.87 -10.02
C GLU A 469 10.61 7.09 -10.96
N LEU A 470 11.76 7.71 -11.22
CA LEU A 470 11.87 8.89 -12.09
C LEU A 470 11.48 8.57 -13.55
N ASN A 471 11.57 7.30 -13.95
CA ASN A 471 11.19 6.86 -15.29
C ASN A 471 9.72 7.16 -15.61
N PHE A 472 8.84 7.17 -14.61
CA PHE A 472 7.42 7.46 -14.84
C PHE A 472 7.20 8.83 -15.52
N PHE A 473 7.97 9.85 -15.13
CA PHE A 473 7.83 11.22 -15.65
C PHE A 473 8.32 11.40 -17.08
N GLN A 474 9.05 10.41 -17.62
CA GLN A 474 9.55 10.44 -19.00
C GLN A 474 8.44 10.09 -20.01
N TRP A 475 7.34 9.48 -19.57
CA TRP A 475 6.34 8.91 -20.46
C TRP A 475 5.06 9.76 -20.54
N ASN A 476 4.64 10.08 -21.77
CA ASN A 476 3.39 10.80 -22.00
C ASN A 476 2.17 9.87 -21.86
N THR A 477 1.65 9.80 -20.63
CA THR A 477 0.45 9.00 -20.29
C THR A 477 -0.88 9.60 -20.76
N ILE A 478 -0.87 10.85 -21.25
CA ILE A 478 -2.07 11.57 -21.69
C ILE A 478 -2.38 11.31 -23.16
N ALA A 479 -1.35 11.09 -23.99
CA ALA A 479 -1.50 10.81 -25.42
C ALA A 479 -2.42 9.60 -25.67
N VAL A 480 -3.21 9.66 -26.74
CA VAL A 480 -4.11 8.57 -27.15
C VAL A 480 -3.30 7.30 -27.42
N HIS A 481 -3.75 6.18 -26.87
CA HIS A 481 -3.12 4.88 -27.01
C HIS A 481 -4.13 3.84 -27.54
N VAL A 482 -3.65 2.86 -28.31
CA VAL A 482 -4.50 1.80 -28.91
C VAL A 482 -5.29 1.00 -27.86
N SER A 483 -4.77 0.91 -26.65
CA SER A 483 -5.39 0.18 -25.53
C SER A 483 -6.43 1.02 -24.76
N ASP A 484 -6.60 2.31 -25.04
CA ASP A 484 -7.45 3.20 -24.22
C ASP A 484 -8.88 2.69 -24.10
N ARG A 485 -9.48 2.21 -25.21
CA ARG A 485 -10.84 1.64 -25.21
C ARG A 485 -10.94 0.40 -24.31
N GLN A 486 -9.92 -0.45 -24.28
CA GLN A 486 -9.94 -1.65 -23.44
C GLN A 486 -9.73 -1.28 -21.97
N LEU A 487 -8.82 -0.34 -21.68
CA LEU A 487 -8.60 0.20 -20.34
C LEU A 487 -9.88 0.86 -19.77
N ASP A 488 -10.65 1.57 -20.60
CA ASP A 488 -11.95 2.16 -20.23
C ASP A 488 -12.99 1.13 -19.77
N VAL A 489 -12.87 -0.10 -20.26
CA VAL A 489 -13.81 -1.19 -19.99
C VAL A 489 -13.35 -2.05 -18.82
N ASP A 490 -12.04 -2.31 -18.70
CA ASP A 490 -11.49 -3.20 -17.68
C ASP A 490 -11.30 -2.52 -16.32
N ILE A 491 -10.70 -1.31 -16.30
CA ILE A 491 -10.37 -0.61 -15.05
C ILE A 491 -11.58 -0.42 -14.13
N PRO A 492 -12.77 0.00 -14.60
CA PRO A 492 -13.92 0.17 -13.72
C PRO A 492 -14.40 -1.14 -13.07
N ARG A 493 -14.05 -2.31 -13.63
CA ARG A 493 -14.44 -3.64 -13.14
C ARG A 493 -13.36 -4.30 -12.28
N CYS A 494 -12.15 -3.74 -12.27
CA CYS A 494 -10.99 -4.26 -11.57
C CYS A 494 -11.16 -4.14 -10.05
N HIS A 495 -11.19 -5.27 -9.34
CA HIS A 495 -11.25 -5.35 -7.88
C HIS A 495 -12.33 -4.45 -7.22
N GLN A 496 -13.55 -4.40 -7.78
CA GLN A 496 -14.64 -3.51 -7.29
C GLN A 496 -15.06 -3.74 -5.82
N TYR A 497 -14.72 -4.88 -5.21
CA TYR A 497 -14.95 -5.12 -3.79
C TYR A 497 -13.99 -4.33 -2.89
N GLU A 498 -12.87 -3.85 -3.43
CA GLU A 498 -11.92 -2.98 -2.75
C GLU A 498 -12.34 -1.51 -2.93
N GLU A 499 -12.67 -0.83 -1.84
CA GLU A 499 -13.37 0.47 -1.90
C GLU A 499 -12.57 1.53 -2.67
N LEU A 500 -11.26 1.61 -2.42
CA LEU A 500 -10.39 2.58 -3.09
C LEU A 500 -10.35 2.34 -4.59
N MET A 501 -10.38 1.09 -5.06
CA MET A 501 -10.34 0.74 -6.47
C MET A 501 -11.58 1.20 -7.24
N THR A 502 -12.71 1.41 -6.57
CA THR A 502 -13.92 1.98 -7.17
C THR A 502 -13.86 3.50 -7.36
N SER A 503 -12.83 4.16 -6.82
CA SER A 503 -12.72 5.62 -6.85
C SER A 503 -12.22 6.13 -8.21
N PRO A 504 -12.69 7.32 -8.66
CA PRO A 504 -12.19 7.93 -9.89
C PRO A 504 -10.69 8.21 -9.86
N ALA A 505 -10.13 8.49 -8.68
CA ALA A 505 -8.70 8.70 -8.51
C ALA A 505 -7.92 7.41 -8.76
N ALA A 506 -8.33 6.28 -8.19
CA ALA A 506 -7.70 4.99 -8.45
C ALA A 506 -7.82 4.58 -9.92
N HIS A 507 -8.98 4.75 -10.54
CA HIS A 507 -9.14 4.50 -11.97
C HIS A 507 -8.18 5.34 -12.83
N TYR A 508 -8.02 6.62 -12.49
CA TYR A 508 -7.11 7.52 -13.18
C TYR A 508 -5.64 7.11 -12.98
N CYS A 509 -5.25 6.81 -11.75
CA CYS A 509 -3.89 6.36 -11.42
C CYS A 509 -3.56 5.01 -12.09
N LEU A 510 -4.45 4.02 -12.03
CA LEU A 510 -4.28 2.72 -12.68
C LEU A 510 -4.14 2.85 -14.19
N ARG A 511 -4.95 3.72 -14.83
CA ARG A 511 -4.81 4.02 -16.25
C ARG A 511 -3.43 4.58 -16.56
N ARG A 512 -2.98 5.59 -15.82
CA ARG A 512 -1.67 6.22 -16.05
C ARG A 512 -0.53 5.23 -15.84
N LEU A 513 -0.62 4.41 -14.80
CA LEU A 513 0.31 3.33 -14.51
C LEU A 513 0.44 2.35 -15.68
N LEU A 514 -0.69 1.80 -16.15
CA LEU A 514 -0.72 0.85 -17.27
C LEU A 514 -0.27 1.49 -18.59
N LYS A 515 -0.68 2.73 -18.87
CA LYS A 515 -0.23 3.45 -20.07
C LYS A 515 1.26 3.74 -20.03
N ALA A 516 1.80 4.17 -18.89
CA ALA A 516 3.24 4.41 -18.75
C ALA A 516 4.01 3.12 -19.03
N TRP A 517 3.56 2.00 -18.47
CA TRP A 517 4.17 0.69 -18.69
C TRP A 517 4.12 0.21 -20.14
N LEU A 518 2.98 0.38 -20.83
CA LEU A 518 2.83 0.01 -22.24
C LEU A 518 3.69 0.88 -23.16
N VAL A 519 3.75 2.19 -22.90
CA VAL A 519 4.57 3.12 -23.69
C VAL A 519 6.06 2.86 -23.46
N SER A 520 6.48 2.50 -22.25
CA SER A 520 7.87 2.18 -21.95
C SER A 520 8.30 0.81 -22.51
N HIS A 521 7.37 -0.06 -22.92
CA HIS A 521 7.63 -1.39 -23.47
C HIS A 521 6.89 -1.57 -24.80
N SER A 522 7.37 -0.93 -25.85
CA SER A 522 6.72 -0.91 -27.18
C SER A 522 6.52 -2.29 -27.82
N GLN A 523 7.24 -3.32 -27.36
CA GLN A 523 7.05 -4.71 -27.77
C GLN A 523 5.80 -5.38 -27.17
N TYR A 524 5.24 -4.82 -26.08
CA TYR A 524 4.11 -5.39 -25.36
C TYR A 524 2.79 -4.74 -25.76
N VAL A 525 1.72 -5.53 -25.65
CA VAL A 525 0.34 -5.10 -25.85
C VAL A 525 -0.47 -5.36 -24.59
N TYR A 526 -1.55 -4.61 -24.42
CA TYR A 526 -2.45 -4.83 -23.29
C TYR A 526 -3.22 -6.13 -23.46
N TRP A 527 -3.05 -7.04 -22.50
CA TRP A 527 -3.88 -8.24 -22.33
C TRP A 527 -4.80 -8.06 -21.12
N GLN A 528 -6.05 -8.53 -21.25
CA GLN A 528 -7.03 -8.48 -20.16
C GLN A 528 -6.50 -9.23 -18.94
N GLY A 529 -6.60 -8.61 -17.76
CA GLY A 529 -6.03 -9.11 -16.50
C GLY A 529 -4.74 -8.38 -16.08
N CYS A 530 -4.10 -7.61 -16.97
CA CYS A 530 -2.96 -6.76 -16.61
C CYS A 530 -3.34 -5.64 -15.62
N ASP A 531 -4.58 -5.16 -15.70
CA ASP A 531 -5.18 -4.26 -14.70
C ASP A 531 -5.25 -4.90 -13.31
N SER A 532 -5.67 -6.18 -13.23
CA SER A 532 -5.70 -6.95 -11.98
C SER A 532 -4.29 -7.18 -11.44
N LEU A 533 -3.32 -7.41 -12.31
CA LEU A 533 -1.90 -7.54 -11.93
C LEU A 533 -1.31 -6.22 -11.36
N ALA A 534 -1.72 -5.07 -11.91
CA ALA A 534 -1.20 -3.77 -11.49
C ALA A 534 -1.86 -3.23 -10.21
N ALA A 535 -3.10 -3.63 -9.91
CA ALA A 535 -3.87 -3.11 -8.78
C ALA A 535 -3.20 -3.31 -7.39
N PRO A 536 -2.60 -4.47 -7.05
CA PRO A 536 -1.90 -4.65 -5.76
C PRO A 536 -0.77 -3.65 -5.54
N PHE A 537 0.01 -3.34 -6.59
CA PHE A 537 1.09 -2.37 -6.50
C PHE A 537 0.57 -0.95 -6.32
N LEU A 538 -0.52 -0.59 -7.00
CA LEU A 538 -1.16 0.71 -6.85
C LEU A 538 -1.76 0.90 -5.45
N LEU A 539 -2.37 -0.13 -4.87
CA LEU A 539 -2.95 -0.07 -3.53
C LEU A 539 -1.89 0.07 -2.44
N LEU A 540 -0.75 -0.61 -2.58
CA LEU A 540 0.37 -0.51 -1.64
C LEU A 540 1.16 0.80 -1.84
N ASN A 541 1.27 1.28 -3.08
CA ASN A 541 2.02 2.47 -3.45
C ASN A 541 1.19 3.34 -4.40
N PHE A 542 0.38 4.26 -3.86
CA PHE A 542 -0.47 5.17 -4.65
C PHE A 542 0.31 6.33 -5.30
N ASN A 543 1.49 6.01 -5.85
CA ASN A 543 2.46 6.94 -6.42
C ASN A 543 3.21 6.27 -7.60
N THR A 544 4.33 6.87 -8.02
CA THR A 544 5.14 6.37 -9.15
C THR A 544 5.88 5.06 -8.85
N THR A 545 6.12 4.71 -7.59
CA THR A 545 6.80 3.48 -7.16
C THR A 545 6.05 2.23 -7.63
N ALA A 546 4.72 2.30 -7.79
CA ALA A 546 3.93 1.20 -8.36
C ALA A 546 4.38 0.80 -9.77
N LEU A 547 4.83 1.75 -10.62
CA LEU A 547 5.34 1.44 -11.96
C LEU A 547 6.64 0.64 -11.90
N ALA A 548 7.55 1.06 -11.02
CA ALA A 548 8.82 0.37 -10.84
C ALA A 548 8.59 -1.06 -10.33
N CYS A 549 7.71 -1.23 -9.34
CA CYS A 549 7.32 -2.55 -8.83
C CYS A 549 6.69 -3.43 -9.92
N LEU A 550 5.70 -2.91 -10.65
CA LEU A 550 5.04 -3.63 -11.75
C LEU A 550 6.04 -4.07 -12.82
N THR A 551 6.95 -3.19 -13.21
CA THR A 551 7.97 -3.46 -14.23
C THR A 551 8.93 -4.55 -13.77
N ALA A 552 9.46 -4.45 -12.55
CA ALA A 552 10.36 -5.45 -11.98
C ALA A 552 9.65 -6.80 -11.80
N PHE A 553 8.38 -6.79 -11.37
CA PHE A 553 7.58 -7.99 -11.21
C PHE A 553 7.31 -8.70 -12.53
N ILE A 554 6.86 -7.96 -13.56
CA ILE A 554 6.61 -8.53 -14.89
C ILE A 554 7.90 -9.07 -15.48
N LYS A 555 9.01 -8.34 -15.35
CA LYS A 555 10.33 -8.83 -15.75
C LYS A 555 10.61 -10.17 -15.04
N LYS A 556 10.50 -10.24 -13.72
CA LYS A 556 10.85 -11.45 -12.94
C LYS A 556 9.95 -12.66 -13.24
N TYR A 557 8.63 -12.51 -13.30
CA TYR A 557 7.67 -13.64 -13.33
C TYR A 557 6.92 -13.82 -14.65
N LEU A 558 6.75 -12.75 -15.43
CA LEU A 558 5.88 -12.70 -16.61
C LEU A 558 6.64 -12.21 -17.84
N ASN A 559 7.93 -12.52 -17.91
CA ASN A 559 8.79 -12.14 -19.02
C ASN A 559 8.17 -12.58 -20.35
N ASN A 560 7.98 -11.64 -21.28
CA ASN A 560 7.40 -11.88 -22.59
C ASN A 560 5.94 -12.37 -22.64
N PHE A 561 5.22 -12.45 -21.52
CA PHE A 561 3.80 -12.84 -21.51
C PHE A 561 2.89 -11.84 -22.23
N PHE A 562 3.30 -10.57 -22.33
CA PHE A 562 2.48 -9.50 -22.91
C PHE A 562 2.86 -9.17 -24.35
N LEU A 563 3.65 -10.02 -25.03
CA LEU A 563 3.87 -9.87 -26.48
C LEU A 563 2.56 -9.97 -27.26
N LYS A 564 2.55 -9.42 -28.47
CA LYS A 564 1.40 -9.55 -29.38
C LYS A 564 1.11 -11.01 -29.74
N ASP A 565 2.17 -11.79 -29.95
CA ASP A 565 2.10 -13.25 -30.02
C ASP A 565 2.87 -13.82 -28.83
N ASN A 566 2.12 -14.26 -27.82
CA ASN A 566 2.63 -14.86 -26.59
C ASN A 566 2.33 -16.37 -26.53
N SER A 567 1.85 -16.96 -27.62
CA SER A 567 1.35 -18.33 -27.66
C SER A 567 2.40 -19.35 -27.23
N ALA A 568 3.63 -19.22 -27.72
CA ALA A 568 4.75 -20.09 -27.35
C ALA A 568 5.06 -20.04 -25.84
N ILE A 569 5.03 -18.86 -25.24
CA ILE A 569 5.33 -18.65 -23.81
C ILE A 569 4.24 -19.29 -22.94
N ILE A 570 2.97 -19.03 -23.26
CA ILE A 570 1.83 -19.60 -22.52
C ILE A 570 1.79 -21.12 -22.69
N GLN A 571 2.01 -21.63 -23.90
CA GLN A 571 2.01 -23.06 -24.18
C GLN A 571 3.15 -23.80 -23.46
N GLU A 572 4.37 -23.24 -23.44
CA GLU A 572 5.48 -23.79 -22.64
C GLU A 572 5.10 -23.82 -21.15
N GLN A 573 4.59 -22.71 -20.62
CA GLN A 573 4.19 -22.60 -19.21
C GLN A 573 3.15 -23.67 -18.82
N LEU A 574 2.11 -23.85 -19.64
CA LEU A 574 1.04 -24.81 -19.40
C LEU A 574 1.54 -26.25 -19.54
N ALA A 575 2.40 -26.54 -20.51
CA ALA A 575 2.99 -27.87 -20.68
C ALA A 575 3.86 -28.25 -19.47
N VAL A 576 4.70 -27.33 -19.00
CA VAL A 576 5.52 -27.55 -17.80
C VAL A 576 4.64 -27.73 -16.57
N PHE A 577 3.59 -26.91 -16.39
CA PHE A 577 2.63 -27.11 -15.30
C PHE A 577 1.95 -28.48 -15.36
N ASN A 578 1.58 -28.95 -16.55
CA ASN A 578 0.98 -30.27 -16.74
C ASN A 578 1.94 -31.41 -16.34
N HIS A 579 3.22 -31.28 -16.68
CA HIS A 579 4.26 -32.23 -16.23
C HIS A 579 4.45 -32.21 -14.72
N LEU A 580 4.41 -31.02 -14.10
CA LEU A 580 4.53 -30.89 -12.65
C LEU A 580 3.32 -31.50 -11.95
N LEU A 581 2.11 -31.33 -12.49
CA LEU A 581 0.93 -32.01 -11.97
C LEU A 581 1.09 -33.53 -12.01
N ALA A 582 1.56 -34.08 -13.13
CA ALA A 582 1.86 -35.50 -13.25
C ALA A 582 2.95 -35.99 -12.27
N PHE A 583 3.93 -35.13 -11.97
CA PHE A 583 5.00 -35.43 -11.02
C PHE A 583 4.52 -35.40 -9.56
N VAL A 584 3.66 -34.44 -9.21
CA VAL A 584 3.22 -34.21 -7.83
C VAL A 584 2.02 -35.10 -7.45
N ASP A 585 1.03 -35.19 -8.34
CA ASP A 585 -0.19 -35.99 -8.16
C ASP A 585 -0.57 -36.66 -9.50
N ALA A 586 0.04 -37.82 -9.74
CA ALA A 586 -0.18 -38.60 -10.95
C ALA A 586 -1.63 -39.06 -11.08
N LYS A 587 -2.33 -39.33 -9.96
CA LYS A 587 -3.72 -39.79 -9.98
C LYS A 587 -4.66 -38.70 -10.45
N LEU A 588 -4.51 -37.48 -9.92
CA LEU A 588 -5.28 -36.32 -10.37
C LEU A 588 -4.99 -36.04 -11.84
N TYR A 589 -3.72 -36.03 -12.22
CA TYR A 589 -3.30 -35.87 -13.62
C TYR A 589 -4.01 -36.87 -14.54
N THR A 590 -3.90 -38.18 -14.26
CA THR A 590 -4.52 -39.23 -15.08
C THR A 590 -6.04 -39.07 -15.14
N ARG A 591 -6.67 -38.65 -14.04
CA ARG A 591 -8.11 -38.40 -14.01
C ARG A 591 -8.49 -37.24 -14.91
N LEU A 592 -7.78 -36.11 -14.85
CA LEU A 592 -8.03 -34.96 -15.71
C LEU A 592 -7.75 -35.29 -17.19
N ALA A 593 -6.65 -35.98 -17.47
CA ALA A 593 -6.30 -36.43 -18.82
C ALA A 593 -7.37 -37.38 -19.40
N SER A 594 -7.94 -38.29 -18.58
CA SER A 594 -9.02 -39.18 -19.02
C SER A 594 -10.31 -38.46 -19.40
N MET A 595 -10.47 -37.19 -18.99
CA MET A 595 -11.60 -36.33 -19.33
C MET A 595 -11.26 -35.31 -20.43
N ASP A 596 -10.05 -35.37 -21.01
CA ASP A 596 -9.51 -34.34 -21.89
C ASP A 596 -9.54 -32.93 -21.24
N PHE A 597 -9.38 -32.87 -19.91
CA PHE A 597 -9.44 -31.63 -19.14
C PHE A 597 -8.04 -31.09 -18.84
N TYR A 598 -7.44 -30.41 -19.82
CA TYR A 598 -6.06 -29.94 -19.76
C TYR A 598 -5.94 -28.50 -19.20
N PRO A 599 -4.75 -28.11 -18.69
CA PRO A 599 -4.52 -26.78 -18.10
C PRO A 599 -4.90 -25.58 -18.98
N GLU A 600 -4.87 -25.71 -20.30
CA GLU A 600 -5.29 -24.67 -21.27
C GLU A 600 -6.72 -24.17 -20.99
N LEU A 601 -7.58 -25.00 -20.41
CA LEU A 601 -8.98 -24.68 -20.16
C LEU A 601 -9.20 -23.83 -18.90
N PHE A 602 -8.27 -23.84 -17.94
CA PHE A 602 -8.50 -23.22 -16.63
C PHE A 602 -7.32 -22.41 -16.08
N ALA A 603 -6.08 -22.69 -16.48
CA ALA A 603 -4.88 -22.13 -15.84
C ALA A 603 -4.31 -20.87 -16.55
N ILE A 604 -4.81 -20.51 -17.74
CA ILE A 604 -4.36 -19.28 -18.44
C ILE A 604 -4.51 -18.02 -17.56
N PRO A 605 -5.67 -17.76 -16.91
CA PRO A 605 -5.81 -16.59 -16.05
C PRO A 605 -4.87 -16.62 -14.83
N TRP A 606 -4.51 -17.81 -14.36
CA TRP A 606 -3.65 -18.00 -13.19
C TRP A 606 -2.24 -17.49 -13.50
N PHE A 607 -1.67 -17.95 -14.62
CA PHE A 607 -0.33 -17.58 -15.02
C PHE A 607 -0.25 -16.17 -15.60
N LEU A 608 -1.23 -15.73 -16.41
CA LEU A 608 -1.20 -14.39 -17.01
C LEU A 608 -1.23 -13.26 -15.97
N THR A 609 -1.84 -13.52 -14.80
CA THR A 609 -2.05 -12.50 -13.76
C THR A 609 -1.35 -12.82 -12.45
N CYS A 610 -0.54 -13.88 -12.39
CA CYS A 610 0.00 -14.43 -11.13
C CYS A 610 -1.09 -14.51 -10.04
N PHE A 611 -2.24 -15.10 -10.40
CA PHE A 611 -3.44 -15.29 -9.57
C PHE A 611 -4.18 -14.01 -9.15
N ALA A 612 -3.75 -12.83 -9.59
CA ALA A 612 -4.39 -11.57 -9.20
C ALA A 612 -5.85 -11.47 -9.65
N HIS A 613 -6.21 -12.06 -10.79
CA HIS A 613 -7.60 -12.08 -11.26
C HIS A 613 -8.47 -13.14 -10.56
N VAL A 614 -7.84 -14.12 -9.90
CA VAL A 614 -8.52 -15.31 -9.33
C VAL A 614 -8.77 -15.12 -7.84
N LEU A 615 -7.78 -14.59 -7.13
CA LEU A 615 -7.81 -14.47 -5.68
C LEU A 615 -8.28 -13.07 -5.25
N PRO A 616 -9.05 -12.98 -4.15
CA PRO A 616 -9.27 -11.71 -3.48
C PRO A 616 -7.95 -11.05 -3.08
N ILE A 617 -7.86 -9.73 -3.18
CA ILE A 617 -6.58 -9.00 -3.04
C ILE A 617 -5.91 -9.20 -1.67
N TYR A 618 -6.70 -9.30 -0.60
CA TYR A 618 -6.17 -9.57 0.74
C TYR A 618 -5.50 -10.95 0.81
N LYS A 619 -5.99 -11.95 0.07
CA LYS A 619 -5.33 -13.27 -0.04
C LYS A 619 -4.11 -13.20 -0.95
N LEU A 620 -4.24 -12.47 -2.05
CA LEU A 620 -3.16 -12.26 -3.01
C LEU A 620 -1.93 -11.66 -2.33
N PHE A 621 -2.09 -10.71 -1.40
CA PHE A 621 -0.98 -10.14 -0.65
C PHE A 621 -0.15 -11.22 0.08
N HIS A 622 -0.78 -12.18 0.76
CA HIS A 622 -0.04 -13.25 1.43
C HIS A 622 0.64 -14.21 0.45
N VAL A 623 0.00 -14.52 -0.68
CA VAL A 623 0.61 -15.34 -1.73
C VAL A 623 1.82 -14.61 -2.33
N TRP A 624 1.69 -13.30 -2.57
CA TRP A 624 2.77 -12.50 -3.14
C TRP A 624 3.90 -12.19 -2.15
N ASP A 625 3.60 -12.09 -0.85
CA ASP A 625 4.60 -12.01 0.22
C ASP A 625 5.58 -13.18 0.13
N GLN A 626 5.10 -14.38 -0.23
CA GLN A 626 5.92 -15.58 -0.42
C GLN A 626 6.50 -15.68 -1.84
N LEU A 627 5.70 -15.39 -2.88
CA LEU A 627 6.14 -15.41 -4.27
C LEU A 627 7.38 -14.53 -4.47
N LEU A 628 7.37 -13.30 -3.96
CA LEU A 628 8.44 -12.33 -4.15
C LEU A 628 9.81 -12.81 -3.60
N GLN A 629 9.79 -13.68 -2.60
CA GLN A 629 10.99 -14.26 -1.99
C GLN A 629 11.58 -15.44 -2.78
N ARG A 630 10.83 -15.96 -3.76
CA ARG A 630 11.23 -17.13 -4.57
C ARG A 630 11.60 -16.72 -6.00
N ASP A 631 12.01 -17.70 -6.78
CA ASP A 631 12.37 -17.50 -8.19
C ASP A 631 11.14 -17.55 -9.13
N SER A 632 11.38 -17.36 -10.42
CA SER A 632 10.34 -17.28 -11.44
C SER A 632 9.51 -18.56 -11.62
N SER A 633 9.93 -19.72 -11.08
CA SER A 633 9.23 -21.01 -11.16
C SER A 633 8.16 -21.19 -10.09
N PHE A 634 8.23 -20.44 -8.99
CA PHE A 634 7.25 -20.55 -7.90
C PHE A 634 5.77 -20.43 -8.33
N PRO A 635 5.37 -19.55 -9.28
CA PRO A 635 4.00 -19.50 -9.77
C PRO A 635 3.42 -20.84 -10.28
N LEU A 636 4.25 -21.80 -10.70
CA LEU A 636 3.82 -23.11 -11.18
C LEU A 636 3.29 -24.02 -10.05
N PHE A 637 3.59 -23.70 -8.80
CA PHE A 637 3.28 -24.55 -7.64
C PHE A 637 2.11 -24.01 -6.79
N ILE A 638 1.54 -22.86 -7.16
CA ILE A 638 0.48 -22.19 -6.40
C ILE A 638 -0.85 -22.93 -6.57
N ASP A 639 -1.34 -23.53 -5.47
CA ASP A 639 -2.69 -24.12 -5.35
C ASP A 639 -3.77 -23.06 -4.97
N LEU A 640 -5.04 -23.44 -4.72
CA LEU A 640 -6.21 -22.54 -4.56
C LEU A 640 -6.75 -22.35 -3.11
N SER A 641 -6.31 -23.12 -2.11
CA SER A 641 -6.78 -23.10 -0.69
C SER A 641 -5.87 -22.33 0.32
N MET A 642 -6.05 -21.03 0.58
CA MET A 642 -5.06 -20.09 1.23
C MET A 642 -3.94 -20.62 2.18
N GLU A 643 -4.27 -21.24 3.32
CA GLU A 643 -3.26 -21.73 4.28
C GLU A 643 -2.58 -23.01 3.78
N VAL A 644 -3.35 -23.84 3.07
CA VAL A 644 -2.89 -25.03 2.36
C VAL A 644 -2.12 -24.62 1.11
N VAL A 645 -2.46 -23.52 0.41
CA VAL A 645 -1.75 -23.01 -0.77
C VAL A 645 -0.34 -22.73 -0.36
N VAL A 646 -0.15 -21.84 0.61
CA VAL A 646 1.20 -21.38 0.91
C VAL A 646 2.04 -22.53 1.43
N ALA A 647 1.49 -23.35 2.34
CA ALA A 647 2.20 -24.51 2.87
C ALA A 647 2.50 -25.57 1.80
N ASP A 648 1.50 -25.98 1.02
CA ASP A 648 1.64 -27.01 -0.02
C ASP A 648 2.46 -26.51 -1.20
N SER A 649 2.33 -25.25 -1.61
CA SER A 649 3.16 -24.66 -2.67
C SER A 649 4.62 -24.61 -2.27
N ILE A 650 4.91 -24.25 -1.02
CA ILE A 650 6.27 -24.30 -0.48
C ILE A 650 6.76 -25.75 -0.44
N ALA A 651 5.94 -26.68 0.04
CA ALA A 651 6.29 -28.10 0.09
C ALA A 651 6.53 -28.70 -1.30
N TYR A 652 5.69 -28.39 -2.29
CA TYR A 652 5.84 -28.80 -3.69
C TYR A 652 7.06 -28.16 -4.32
N TYR A 653 7.24 -26.85 -4.13
CA TYR A 653 8.44 -26.16 -4.58
C TYR A 653 9.66 -26.88 -4.02
N ASP A 654 9.78 -27.04 -2.70
CA ASP A 654 10.92 -27.68 -2.01
C ASP A 654 11.15 -29.14 -2.44
N ARG A 655 10.08 -29.93 -2.63
CA ARG A 655 10.13 -31.33 -3.08
C ARG A 655 10.57 -31.50 -4.54
N VAL A 656 10.10 -30.64 -5.44
CA VAL A 656 10.32 -30.80 -6.88
C VAL A 656 11.77 -30.42 -7.25
N PRO A 657 12.47 -31.26 -8.04
CA PRO A 657 13.77 -30.90 -8.60
C PRO A 657 13.69 -29.60 -9.43
N PRO A 658 14.50 -28.54 -9.21
CA PRO A 658 14.37 -27.29 -9.97
C PRO A 658 14.49 -27.47 -11.48
N SER A 659 15.29 -28.44 -11.92
CA SER A 659 15.43 -28.77 -13.34
C SER A 659 14.10 -29.25 -13.97
N CYS A 660 13.20 -29.84 -13.17
CA CYS A 660 11.86 -30.24 -13.61
C CYS A 660 10.93 -29.05 -13.91
N ALA A 661 11.21 -27.85 -13.38
CA ALA A 661 10.46 -26.62 -13.64
C ALA A 661 11.13 -25.70 -14.67
N PHE A 662 12.14 -26.22 -15.41
CA PHE A 662 12.88 -25.48 -16.42
C PHE A 662 11.98 -24.97 -17.55
N ARG A 663 12.15 -23.69 -17.91
CA ARG A 663 11.44 -23.01 -19.01
C ARG A 663 12.40 -22.11 -19.77
N SER A 664 12.40 -22.23 -21.08
CA SER A 664 13.31 -21.48 -21.96
C SER A 664 12.97 -20.00 -22.09
N HIS A 665 11.71 -19.63 -21.86
CA HIS A 665 11.27 -18.22 -21.86
C HIS A 665 11.42 -17.52 -20.50
N SER A 666 11.88 -18.21 -19.46
CA SER A 666 12.25 -17.58 -18.19
C SER A 666 13.51 -16.72 -18.33
N ILE A 667 13.66 -15.67 -17.51
CA ILE A 667 14.86 -14.83 -17.55
C ILE A 667 16.09 -15.68 -17.21
N PRO A 668 17.17 -15.65 -18.01
CA PRO A 668 18.44 -16.27 -17.62
C PRO A 668 18.89 -15.58 -16.34
N ASN A 669 19.10 -16.33 -15.24
CA ASN A 669 19.60 -15.79 -13.97
C ASN A 669 20.75 -14.82 -14.26
N ASP A 670 20.51 -13.51 -14.10
CA ASP A 670 21.51 -12.50 -14.39
C ASP A 670 22.75 -12.79 -13.54
N CYS A 671 23.89 -12.80 -14.23
CA CYS A 671 25.19 -13.23 -13.77
C CYS A 671 25.57 -12.65 -12.40
N LYS A 672 25.71 -13.52 -11.38
CA LYS A 672 26.64 -13.49 -10.20
C LYS A 672 26.10 -14.18 -8.94
N GLY A 673 24.85 -14.63 -8.91
CA GLY A 673 24.32 -15.45 -7.82
C GLY A 673 24.22 -16.94 -8.20
N PRO A 674 24.41 -17.89 -7.26
CA PRO A 674 24.06 -19.28 -7.52
C PRO A 674 22.55 -19.39 -7.83
N PRO A 675 22.13 -20.31 -8.71
CA PRO A 675 20.72 -20.58 -8.94
C PRO A 675 20.03 -20.97 -7.62
N PRO A 676 18.70 -20.90 -7.53
CA PRO A 676 17.94 -21.08 -6.29
C PRO A 676 18.11 -22.44 -5.58
N ARG A 677 18.91 -23.38 -6.12
CA ARG A 677 19.46 -24.57 -5.42
C ARG A 677 20.92 -24.91 -5.74
N GLY A 678 21.75 -23.92 -6.11
CA GLY A 678 23.21 -24.04 -6.16
C GLY A 678 23.84 -24.88 -7.28
N LEU A 679 23.07 -25.69 -8.02
CA LEU A 679 23.58 -26.53 -9.10
C LEU A 679 23.44 -25.89 -10.48
N PRO A 680 24.44 -25.99 -11.38
CA PRO A 680 24.28 -25.65 -12.78
C PRO A 680 23.15 -26.47 -13.42
N CYS A 681 22.45 -25.90 -14.41
CA CYS A 681 21.39 -26.60 -15.13
C CYS A 681 21.71 -26.60 -16.62
N SER A 682 22.12 -27.75 -17.17
CA SER A 682 22.46 -27.88 -18.60
C SER A 682 21.29 -28.24 -19.52
N LEU A 683 20.05 -28.21 -19.02
CA LEU A 683 18.86 -28.57 -19.81
C LEU A 683 18.75 -27.71 -21.07
N GLN A 684 18.55 -28.38 -22.21
CA GLN A 684 18.26 -27.69 -23.48
C GLN A 684 16.77 -27.36 -23.60
N SER A 685 16.47 -26.23 -24.25
CA SER A 685 15.10 -25.86 -24.60
C SER A 685 14.51 -26.85 -25.60
N LEU A 686 13.27 -27.28 -25.35
CA LEU A 686 12.48 -28.06 -26.28
C LEU A 686 11.32 -27.22 -26.80
N HIS A 687 11.01 -27.39 -28.09
CA HIS A 687 9.82 -26.78 -28.66
C HIS A 687 8.55 -27.36 -28.03
N TYR A 688 7.48 -26.57 -27.91
CA TYR A 688 6.22 -26.98 -27.28
C TYR A 688 5.66 -28.31 -27.83
N GLN A 689 5.75 -28.52 -29.15
CA GLN A 689 5.29 -29.76 -29.80
C GLN A 689 6.02 -31.01 -29.28
N GLU A 690 7.29 -30.89 -28.88
CA GLU A 690 8.04 -31.97 -28.25
C GLU A 690 7.70 -32.10 -26.77
N LEU A 691 7.57 -30.99 -26.04
CA LEU A 691 7.16 -31.00 -24.63
C LEU A 691 5.82 -31.72 -24.45
N LYS A 692 4.83 -31.43 -25.31
CA LYS A 692 3.50 -32.04 -25.25
C LYS A 692 3.48 -33.57 -25.40
N LYS A 693 4.54 -34.16 -25.97
CA LYS A 693 4.64 -35.63 -26.11
C LYS A 693 4.97 -36.31 -24.78
N TRP A 694 5.47 -35.57 -23.79
CA TRP A 694 5.85 -36.13 -22.50
C TRP A 694 4.69 -36.06 -21.49
N HIS A 695 4.67 -37.03 -20.58
CA HIS A 695 3.71 -37.11 -19.46
C HIS A 695 4.40 -36.91 -18.11
N CYS A 696 5.65 -36.45 -18.11
CA CYS A 696 6.48 -36.27 -16.92
C CYS A 696 7.60 -35.25 -17.22
N PRO A 697 8.19 -34.60 -16.20
CA PRO A 697 9.27 -33.64 -16.39
C PRO A 697 10.62 -34.30 -16.67
N ARG A 698 11.57 -33.50 -17.14
CA ARG A 698 12.98 -33.89 -17.35
C ARG A 698 13.83 -33.43 -16.16
N ILE A 699 14.88 -34.19 -15.82
CA ILE A 699 15.88 -33.82 -14.80
C ILE A 699 17.22 -33.56 -15.49
N SER A 700 17.95 -32.52 -15.05
CA SER A 700 19.29 -32.23 -15.59
C SER A 700 20.32 -33.25 -15.11
N ARG A 701 21.43 -33.37 -15.85
CA ARG A 701 22.54 -34.26 -15.48
C ARG A 701 23.17 -33.88 -14.14
N GLU A 702 23.33 -32.59 -13.85
CA GLU A 702 23.96 -32.12 -12.61
C GLU A 702 23.09 -32.44 -11.39
N GLU A 703 21.78 -32.21 -11.51
CA GLU A 703 20.85 -32.50 -10.42
C GLU A 703 20.68 -34.01 -10.22
N PHE A 704 20.60 -34.77 -11.31
CA PHE A 704 20.60 -36.22 -11.25
C PHE A 704 21.85 -36.77 -10.55
N ALA A 705 23.04 -36.29 -10.92
CA ALA A 705 24.32 -36.71 -10.34
C ALA A 705 24.39 -36.47 -8.83
N TRP A 706 24.02 -35.27 -8.40
CA TRP A 706 24.00 -34.90 -6.99
C TRP A 706 23.04 -35.80 -6.19
N ARG A 707 21.82 -36.02 -6.70
CA ARG A 707 20.83 -36.84 -5.99
C ARG A 707 21.19 -38.32 -5.95
N VAL A 708 21.86 -38.85 -6.97
CA VAL A 708 22.39 -40.23 -6.96
C VAL A 708 23.44 -40.37 -5.85
N SER A 709 24.35 -39.40 -5.73
CA SER A 709 25.42 -39.41 -4.73
C SER A 709 24.87 -39.39 -3.29
N ASP A 710 23.83 -38.59 -3.04
CA ASP A 710 23.20 -38.43 -1.73
C ASP A 710 22.04 -39.42 -1.47
N GLN A 711 21.78 -40.35 -2.38
CA GLN A 711 20.70 -41.36 -2.28
C GLN A 711 19.28 -40.77 -2.19
N LEU A 712 19.08 -39.60 -2.81
CA LEU A 712 17.83 -38.84 -2.83
C LEU A 712 17.01 -39.09 -4.09
N ILE A 713 17.28 -40.18 -4.83
CA ILE A 713 16.61 -40.52 -6.09
C ILE A 713 16.60 -42.04 -6.30
N VAL A 714 15.56 -42.56 -6.94
CA VAL A 714 15.53 -43.93 -7.45
C VAL A 714 15.74 -43.89 -8.96
N ALA A 715 16.82 -44.53 -9.43
CA ALA A 715 17.18 -44.59 -10.84
C ALA A 715 16.76 -45.95 -11.44
N ILE A 716 15.88 -45.93 -12.44
CA ILE A 716 15.44 -47.12 -13.17
C ILE A 716 16.02 -47.06 -14.58
N ASP A 717 16.94 -47.97 -14.87
CA ASP A 717 17.61 -48.07 -16.16
C ASP A 717 16.88 -49.07 -17.06
N ILE A 718 16.21 -48.57 -18.09
CA ILE A 718 15.40 -49.38 -19.00
C ILE A 718 16.19 -49.88 -20.21
N ARG A 719 17.50 -49.62 -20.26
CA ARG A 719 18.35 -50.11 -21.35
C ARG A 719 18.46 -51.64 -21.32
N PRO A 720 18.73 -52.28 -22.47
CA PRO A 720 18.97 -53.72 -22.52
C PRO A 720 20.04 -54.16 -21.52
N GLN A 721 19.89 -55.36 -20.94
CA GLN A 721 20.82 -55.94 -19.96
C GLN A 721 22.31 -55.89 -20.42
N ILE A 722 22.55 -56.03 -21.73
CA ILE A 722 23.89 -55.95 -22.33
C ILE A 722 24.50 -54.55 -22.18
N GLU A 723 23.72 -53.50 -22.39
CA GLU A 723 24.18 -52.11 -22.25
C GLU A 723 24.35 -51.75 -20.77
N PHE A 724 23.42 -52.18 -19.92
CA PHE A 724 23.50 -52.02 -18.47
C PHE A 724 24.77 -52.67 -17.91
N GLY A 725 25.08 -53.91 -18.33
CA GLY A 725 26.28 -54.64 -17.91
C GLY A 725 27.60 -54.01 -18.34
N ARG A 726 27.61 -53.17 -19.38
CA ARG A 726 28.80 -52.41 -19.81
C ARG A 726 29.07 -51.18 -18.95
N GLY A 727 28.08 -50.73 -18.19
CA GLY A 727 28.16 -49.55 -17.33
C GLY A 727 26.76 -49.04 -16.99
N CYS A 728 26.46 -48.97 -15.70
CA CYS A 728 25.20 -48.48 -15.17
C CYS A 728 25.44 -47.37 -14.15
N VAL A 729 24.40 -46.59 -13.85
CA VAL A 729 24.47 -45.63 -12.75
C VAL A 729 24.58 -46.39 -11.43
N LEU A 730 25.35 -45.84 -10.49
CA LEU A 730 25.50 -46.39 -9.15
C LEU A 730 24.12 -46.63 -8.52
N ARG A 731 23.84 -47.89 -8.15
CA ARG A 731 22.58 -48.35 -7.52
C ARG A 731 21.32 -48.17 -8.38
N SER A 732 21.46 -48.01 -9.70
CA SER A 732 20.30 -48.07 -10.58
C SER A 732 19.78 -49.51 -10.72
N ILE A 733 18.48 -49.63 -10.96
CA ILE A 733 17.78 -50.91 -11.12
C ILE A 733 17.53 -51.13 -12.61
N ASN A 734 18.01 -52.26 -13.15
CA ASN A 734 17.75 -52.57 -14.55
C ASN A 734 16.32 -53.11 -14.75
N TYR A 735 15.55 -52.50 -15.63
CA TYR A 735 14.19 -52.92 -15.99
C TYR A 735 14.00 -52.90 -17.52
N PRO A 736 14.63 -53.83 -18.26
CA PRO A 736 14.62 -53.81 -19.73
C PRO A 736 13.28 -54.25 -20.32
N ASN A 737 12.49 -55.05 -19.59
CA ASN A 737 11.17 -55.50 -20.05
C ASN A 737 10.08 -54.48 -19.72
N VAL A 738 10.15 -53.31 -20.35
CA VAL A 738 9.19 -52.21 -20.16
C VAL A 738 7.74 -52.55 -20.52
N SER A 739 7.50 -53.65 -21.24
CA SER A 739 6.14 -54.11 -21.58
C SER A 739 5.47 -54.88 -20.42
N ASP A 740 6.24 -55.28 -19.41
CA ASP A 740 5.72 -55.92 -18.23
C ASP A 740 5.14 -54.87 -17.27
N LEU A 741 3.81 -54.77 -17.27
CA LEU A 741 3.05 -53.85 -16.41
C LEU A 741 2.85 -54.41 -14.99
N SER A 742 3.34 -55.60 -14.67
CA SER A 742 3.26 -56.16 -13.30
C SER A 742 4.20 -55.44 -12.32
N LEU A 743 5.24 -54.77 -12.85
CA LEU A 743 6.25 -54.02 -12.10
C LEU A 743 6.95 -54.81 -10.98
N LEU A 744 6.90 -56.15 -10.99
CA LEU A 744 7.28 -57.00 -9.86
C LEU A 744 8.70 -56.69 -9.31
N ASN A 745 9.67 -56.41 -10.19
CA ASN A 745 11.06 -56.16 -9.81
C ASN A 745 11.34 -54.72 -9.33
N ILE A 746 10.42 -53.79 -9.58
CA ILE A 746 10.58 -52.36 -9.22
C ILE A 746 9.49 -51.86 -8.27
N ALA A 747 8.46 -52.66 -7.97
CA ALA A 747 7.32 -52.27 -7.16
C ALA A 747 7.71 -51.78 -5.75
N GLU A 748 8.61 -52.49 -5.08
CA GLU A 748 9.08 -52.08 -3.74
C GLU A 748 9.95 -50.81 -3.79
N PRO A 749 10.98 -50.70 -4.67
CA PRO A 749 11.70 -49.45 -4.88
C PRO A 749 10.80 -48.25 -5.18
N LEU A 750 9.77 -48.42 -6.02
CA LEU A 750 8.80 -47.36 -6.35
C LEU A 750 8.01 -46.94 -5.10
N ARG A 751 7.51 -47.89 -4.30
CA ARG A 751 6.80 -47.60 -3.04
C ARG A 751 7.67 -46.87 -2.03
N VAL A 752 8.94 -47.29 -1.89
CA VAL A 752 9.89 -46.64 -0.99
C VAL A 752 10.19 -45.21 -1.46
N ALA A 753 10.37 -45.00 -2.77
CA ALA A 753 10.57 -43.67 -3.34
C ALA A 753 9.37 -42.75 -3.05
N GLN A 754 8.15 -43.23 -3.29
CA GLN A 754 6.92 -42.46 -3.01
C GLN A 754 6.76 -42.13 -1.53
N ARG A 755 7.02 -43.10 -0.64
CA ARG A 755 6.95 -42.89 0.83
C ARG A 755 7.94 -41.82 1.30
N ASN A 756 9.14 -41.82 0.72
CA ASN A 756 10.18 -40.86 1.06
C ASN A 756 10.13 -39.58 0.20
N GLN A 757 9.15 -39.48 -0.71
CA GLN A 757 9.02 -38.39 -1.68
C GLN A 757 10.26 -38.17 -2.58
N HIS A 758 11.06 -39.21 -2.80
CA HIS A 758 12.21 -39.15 -3.70
C HIS A 758 11.74 -39.21 -5.17
N PRO A 759 12.37 -38.44 -6.09
CA PRO A 759 12.11 -38.59 -7.51
C PRO A 759 12.46 -40.01 -8.01
N ILE A 760 11.71 -40.47 -9.00
CA ILE A 760 11.89 -41.74 -9.71
C ILE A 760 12.34 -41.38 -11.13
N CYS A 761 13.63 -41.49 -11.40
CA CYS A 761 14.21 -41.13 -12.68
C CYS A 761 14.34 -42.35 -13.60
N ILE A 762 13.74 -42.27 -14.78
CA ILE A 762 13.87 -43.26 -15.84
C ILE A 762 15.06 -42.89 -16.73
N ILE A 763 16.03 -43.80 -16.82
CA ILE A 763 17.22 -43.67 -17.65
C ILE A 763 16.99 -44.44 -18.95
N GLY A 764 16.72 -43.69 -20.01
CA GLY A 764 16.56 -44.20 -21.36
C GLY A 764 17.88 -44.49 -22.07
N GLY A 765 17.80 -45.37 -23.07
CA GLY A 765 18.84 -45.53 -24.09
C GLY A 765 18.65 -44.54 -25.26
N LYS A 766 19.13 -44.90 -26.45
CA LYS A 766 18.97 -44.08 -27.66
C LYS A 766 17.51 -43.99 -28.16
N ASP A 767 16.68 -44.95 -27.78
CA ASP A 767 15.27 -44.97 -28.13
C ASP A 767 14.44 -44.15 -27.13
N VAL A 768 14.12 -42.92 -27.55
CA VAL A 768 13.34 -41.96 -26.76
C VAL A 768 11.86 -42.36 -26.68
N GLU A 769 11.33 -43.08 -27.67
CA GLU A 769 9.92 -43.47 -27.70
C GLU A 769 9.61 -44.52 -26.62
N ILE A 770 10.52 -45.48 -26.45
CA ILE A 770 10.42 -46.47 -25.38
C ILE A 770 10.42 -45.79 -24.00
N THR A 771 11.33 -44.84 -23.80
CA THR A 771 11.48 -44.10 -22.54
C THR A 771 10.22 -43.30 -22.21
N ARG A 772 9.70 -42.58 -23.21
CA ARG A 772 8.48 -41.78 -23.10
C ARG A 772 7.25 -42.63 -22.81
N LYS A 773 7.10 -43.77 -23.49
CA LYS A 773 5.97 -44.67 -23.28
C LYS A 773 6.00 -45.24 -21.86
N PHE A 774 7.14 -45.77 -21.43
CA PHE A 774 7.26 -46.38 -20.11
C PHE A 774 7.06 -45.37 -18.97
N SER A 775 7.63 -44.17 -19.07
CA SER A 775 7.40 -43.13 -18.06
C SER A 775 5.93 -42.69 -18.02
N GLY A 776 5.26 -42.59 -19.17
CA GLY A 776 3.83 -42.32 -19.27
C GLY A 776 2.95 -43.43 -18.69
N ASP A 777 3.33 -44.70 -18.87
CA ASP A 777 2.64 -45.85 -18.29
C ASP A 777 2.70 -45.82 -16.75
N LEU A 778 3.88 -45.50 -16.17
CA LEU A 778 4.03 -45.36 -14.70
C LEU A 778 3.16 -44.22 -14.14
N VAL A 779 3.13 -43.07 -14.82
CA VAL A 779 2.26 -41.95 -14.44
C VAL A 779 0.79 -42.36 -14.53
N SER A 780 0.40 -43.06 -15.60
CA SER A 780 -0.98 -43.55 -15.79
C SER A 780 -1.42 -44.57 -14.73
N MET A 781 -0.47 -45.26 -14.10
CA MET A 781 -0.71 -46.12 -12.94
C MET A 781 -0.85 -45.33 -11.61
N GLY A 782 -0.70 -44.01 -11.63
CA GLY A 782 -0.80 -43.15 -10.45
C GLY A 782 0.47 -43.13 -9.60
N ILE A 783 1.64 -43.30 -10.24
CA ILE A 783 2.94 -43.24 -9.55
C ILE A 783 3.47 -41.81 -9.59
N ASP A 784 3.46 -41.14 -8.44
CA ASP A 784 4.04 -39.80 -8.27
C ASP A 784 5.57 -39.81 -8.34
N GLY A 785 6.17 -38.67 -8.68
CA GLY A 785 7.61 -38.42 -8.66
C GLY A 785 8.37 -38.92 -9.89
N VAL A 786 7.68 -39.40 -10.93
CA VAL A 786 8.31 -39.92 -12.15
C VAL A 786 8.92 -38.78 -12.98
N CYS A 787 10.20 -38.88 -13.33
CA CYS A 787 10.90 -37.98 -14.26
C CYS A 787 11.84 -38.76 -15.19
N VAL A 788 12.41 -38.10 -16.20
CA VAL A 788 13.35 -38.72 -17.14
C VAL A 788 14.68 -37.98 -17.17
N LEU A 789 15.79 -38.71 -17.28
CA LEU A 789 17.11 -38.11 -17.46
C LEU A 789 17.19 -37.47 -18.85
N ASP A 790 17.46 -36.17 -18.92
CA ASP A 790 17.63 -35.47 -20.19
C ASP A 790 18.77 -36.10 -21.00
N GLU A 791 18.56 -36.28 -22.32
CA GLU A 791 19.47 -37.01 -23.23
C GLU A 791 19.78 -38.49 -22.84
N GLY A 792 19.12 -39.03 -21.81
CA GLY A 792 19.27 -40.43 -21.38
C GLY A 792 20.66 -40.77 -20.85
N PHE A 793 21.05 -42.04 -20.91
CA PHE A 793 22.35 -42.48 -20.37
C PHE A 793 23.57 -41.83 -21.07
N GLU A 794 23.45 -41.46 -22.35
CA GLU A 794 24.55 -40.83 -23.09
C GLU A 794 24.96 -39.48 -22.46
N ALA A 795 24.03 -38.78 -21.79
CA ALA A 795 24.28 -37.52 -21.10
C ALA A 795 25.32 -37.61 -19.98
N ILE A 796 25.41 -38.78 -19.35
CA ILE A 796 26.26 -39.04 -18.17
C ILE A 796 27.33 -40.08 -18.45
N ARG A 797 27.42 -40.60 -19.68
CA ARG A 797 28.32 -41.71 -20.06
C ARG A 797 29.79 -41.49 -19.73
N HIS A 798 30.23 -40.24 -19.71
CA HIS A 798 31.61 -39.85 -19.43
C HIS A 798 31.86 -39.52 -17.95
N ASP A 799 30.81 -39.53 -17.11
CA ASP A 799 30.92 -39.25 -15.69
C ASP A 799 31.32 -40.51 -14.91
N THR A 800 32.63 -40.67 -14.75
CA THR A 800 33.22 -41.80 -14.01
C THR A 800 32.85 -41.85 -12.53
N SER A 801 32.30 -40.77 -11.96
CA SER A 801 31.87 -40.75 -10.56
C SER A 801 30.51 -41.41 -10.35
N LEU A 802 29.67 -41.43 -11.39
CA LEU A 802 28.32 -41.99 -11.35
C LEU A 802 28.24 -43.40 -11.92
N ILE A 803 29.16 -43.78 -12.80
CA ILE A 803 29.08 -45.03 -13.57
C ILE A 803 29.89 -46.13 -12.89
N HIS A 804 29.24 -47.27 -12.72
CA HIS A 804 29.82 -48.51 -12.20
C HIS A 804 29.59 -49.65 -13.19
N VAL A 805 30.53 -50.60 -13.28
CA VAL A 805 30.34 -51.85 -14.03
C VAL A 805 29.80 -52.89 -13.05
N PRO A 806 28.52 -53.28 -13.14
CA PRO A 806 27.94 -54.24 -12.20
C PRO A 806 28.69 -55.57 -12.30
N HIS A 807 29.18 -56.07 -11.15
CA HIS A 807 29.88 -57.35 -11.03
C HIS A 807 28.92 -58.53 -10.98
#